data_AF-A0A3D8J295-F1
#
_entry.id   AF-A0A3D8J295-F1
#
_cell.length_a   1.000
_cell.length_b   1.000
_cell.length_c   1.000
_cell.angle_alpha   90.00
_cell.angle_beta   90.00
_cell.angle_gamma   90.00
#
_symmetry.space_group_name_H-M   'P 1'
#
loop_
_entity.id
_entity.type
_entity.pdbx_description
1 polymer ?
#
loop_
_entity_poly.entity_id
_entity_poly.type
_entity_poly.pdbx_seq_one_letter_code
_entity_poly.pdbx_strand_id
1 'polypeptide(L)'
;MGANGTGTLVFQGPSGKTFTLDLSNTTSGDFSFKGNLQLIGGGANLTATFNKDMIGNIGAQINGNSNAGTLKANFNNGAKLTGNIQTGIKDTVGGNDFTKKEVIFDGAGNATDIVMQGNIIAYGTGYGGNLNKEKGNHVTFTKGSMQGNIEARIDGAARQGYNKITLGQQDSKITGNILAAGGTNEAIFSNGGVIEGVIHDDQGANTSSKNIINFNGNGNASIKSSDNNTTTAVIKISIGTNTITFNNTGEQNIIGTIQSNSSSYSYTAGSNTISFSSGSSAKISGNVYSSNGKNTITFSSNAKNAKNEIDGMVDAHGGNNDIFFGTRPTDSNNAITASGNATSKITHGIYARDGSATIVFATNGDATIGKINTATGSISGSENDALRIMDGGASSNISVSFYGNANNIIDGNIRTSINAAKGIKTTNINFFAGTNKISGNIIVSGYGDAHATNTINFMETSISNEILGNIQANGSGTNKITFNNSATTNSIVGNISASSGTNTITFGEDTSSGGTPKGKASSVANTITGNISANSGTNEITLYTADSTLAINGSITNNAGTNTIKAENGSITIKKAEDSENNISIKAEGGWNATNTIIAKTLDIDVDMILAGNHYNGDQGRKNIITATESGIIKANSIVANNDGININQITLGNNSQIIAKEISAQGKGTNNITLGNNTSSKVSITGDISASGGTNNIKLSQAAPTFFNIPLDSSNTGSNVSD
;
A
#
# COMPACT_ATOMS: atom_id res chain seq x y z
N MET A 1 -27.67 11.79 -57.66
CA MET A 1 -28.43 12.54 -56.62
C MET A 1 -27.66 13.82 -56.36
N GLY A 2 -28.24 15.00 -56.62
CA GLY A 2 -27.53 16.27 -56.51
C GLY A 2 -27.25 16.68 -55.05
N ALA A 3 -26.48 17.74 -54.85
CA ALA A 3 -26.05 18.30 -53.55
C ALA A 3 -27.20 18.60 -52.55
N ASN A 4 -28.46 18.61 -53.02
CA ASN A 4 -29.66 18.93 -52.24
C ASN A 4 -30.61 17.74 -51.99
N GLY A 5 -30.31 16.54 -52.51
CA GLY A 5 -31.19 15.39 -52.31
C GLY A 5 -31.06 14.85 -50.88
N THR A 6 -32.16 14.76 -50.14
CA THR A 6 -32.27 13.99 -48.88
C THR A 6 -33.06 12.72 -49.18
N GLY A 7 -32.47 11.54 -49.02
CA GLY A 7 -33.15 10.27 -49.29
C GLY A 7 -32.41 9.05 -48.73
N THR A 8 -32.95 7.86 -48.95
CA THR A 8 -32.28 6.60 -48.59
C THR A 8 -31.92 5.86 -49.88
N LEU A 9 -30.63 5.61 -50.11
CA LEU A 9 -30.19 4.69 -51.16
C LEU A 9 -30.26 3.27 -50.60
N VAL A 10 -31.23 2.51 -51.10
CA VAL A 10 -31.40 1.09 -50.76
C VAL A 10 -30.70 0.25 -51.83
N PHE A 11 -29.80 -0.64 -51.42
CA PHE A 11 -29.25 -1.68 -52.29
C PHE A 11 -29.70 -3.05 -51.82
N GLN A 12 -30.33 -3.84 -52.70
CA GLN A 12 -30.69 -5.22 -52.43
C GLN A 12 -29.81 -6.19 -53.23
N GLY A 13 -28.82 -6.79 -52.57
CA GLY A 13 -27.80 -7.61 -53.23
C GLY A 13 -27.90 -9.11 -52.95
N PRO A 14 -27.42 -9.98 -53.87
CA PRO A 14 -27.25 -11.40 -53.59
C PRO A 14 -26.11 -11.65 -52.58
N SER A 15 -26.24 -12.72 -51.80
CA SER A 15 -25.26 -13.15 -50.80
C SER A 15 -23.84 -13.28 -51.36
N GLY A 16 -22.84 -12.83 -50.60
CA GLY A 16 -21.43 -12.93 -50.93
C GLY A 16 -20.95 -11.97 -52.04
N LYS A 17 -21.84 -11.16 -52.63
CA LYS A 17 -21.45 -10.11 -53.58
C LYS A 17 -21.22 -8.78 -52.86
N THR A 18 -20.30 -7.98 -53.41
CA THR A 18 -19.97 -6.66 -52.89
C THR A 18 -20.58 -5.60 -53.79
N PHE A 19 -21.38 -4.72 -53.21
CA PHE A 19 -21.77 -3.46 -53.84
C PHE A 19 -20.74 -2.40 -53.51
N THR A 20 -20.24 -1.72 -54.54
CA THR A 20 -19.26 -0.63 -54.40
C THR A 20 -19.91 0.69 -54.79
N LEU A 21 -20.04 1.60 -53.83
CA LEU A 21 -20.38 3.00 -54.05
C LEU A 21 -19.09 3.83 -53.95
N ASP A 22 -18.54 4.22 -55.09
CA ASP A 22 -17.31 5.00 -55.13
C ASP A 22 -17.61 6.48 -55.44
N LEU A 23 -17.52 7.32 -54.40
CA LEU A 23 -17.65 8.79 -54.47
C LEU A 23 -16.30 9.47 -54.21
N SER A 24 -15.19 8.78 -54.49
CA SER A 24 -13.82 9.33 -54.38
C SER A 24 -13.56 10.51 -55.33
N ASN A 25 -14.31 10.60 -56.43
CA ASN A 25 -14.16 11.66 -57.44
C ASN A 25 -15.09 12.86 -57.23
N THR A 26 -15.78 12.98 -56.08
CA THR A 26 -16.56 14.20 -55.79
C THR A 26 -15.60 15.37 -55.58
N THR A 27 -15.57 16.29 -56.54
CA THR A 27 -14.67 17.47 -56.54
C THR A 27 -15.37 18.79 -56.27
N SER A 28 -16.69 18.87 -56.41
CA SER A 28 -17.50 20.09 -56.18
C SER A 28 -18.62 19.85 -55.16
N GLY A 29 -19.00 20.90 -54.43
CA GLY A 29 -19.98 20.84 -53.34
C GLY A 29 -19.38 20.47 -51.97
N ASP A 30 -20.18 20.67 -50.93
CA ASP A 30 -19.78 20.44 -49.53
C ASP A 30 -19.83 18.95 -49.15
N PHE A 31 -20.67 18.15 -49.83
CA PHE A 31 -20.97 16.77 -49.46
C PHE A 31 -20.76 15.81 -50.64
N SER A 32 -20.20 14.62 -50.37
CA SER A 32 -20.24 13.49 -51.31
C SER A 32 -21.65 12.89 -51.35
N PHE A 33 -22.35 12.89 -50.21
CA PHE A 33 -23.69 12.33 -50.11
C PHE A 33 -24.48 12.92 -48.93
N LYS A 34 -25.77 13.20 -49.15
CA LYS A 34 -26.71 13.59 -48.10
C LYS A 34 -27.90 12.63 -48.11
N GLY A 35 -28.06 11.85 -47.07
CA GLY A 35 -29.06 10.77 -47.01
C GLY A 35 -28.54 9.52 -46.32
N ASN A 36 -29.39 8.52 -46.20
CA ASN A 36 -29.01 7.21 -45.64
C ASN A 36 -28.54 6.27 -46.75
N LEU A 37 -27.55 5.43 -46.45
CA LEU A 37 -27.20 4.27 -47.26
C LEU A 37 -27.72 3.03 -46.53
N GLN A 38 -28.51 2.20 -47.18
CA GLN A 38 -29.05 0.98 -46.59
C GLN A 38 -28.76 -0.23 -47.48
N LEU A 39 -27.96 -1.15 -46.95
CA LEU A 39 -27.74 -2.46 -47.53
C LEU A 39 -28.82 -3.43 -47.05
N ILE A 40 -29.49 -4.05 -48.00
CA ILE A 40 -30.61 -4.97 -47.83
C ILE A 40 -30.23 -6.27 -48.56
N GLY A 41 -30.56 -7.43 -47.97
CA GLY A 41 -30.27 -8.74 -48.58
C GLY A 41 -29.28 -9.58 -47.77
N GLY A 42 -29.60 -10.87 -47.65
CA GLY A 42 -28.85 -11.84 -46.87
C GLY A 42 -27.44 -12.04 -47.41
N GLY A 43 -26.41 -11.63 -46.66
CA GLY A 43 -24.98 -11.89 -46.90
C GLY A 43 -24.30 -10.94 -47.89
N ALA A 44 -24.96 -9.88 -48.35
CA ALA A 44 -24.35 -8.91 -49.27
C ALA A 44 -23.35 -7.99 -48.55
N ASN A 45 -22.23 -7.65 -49.20
CA ASN A 45 -21.23 -6.71 -48.69
C ASN A 45 -21.44 -5.30 -49.26
N LEU A 46 -21.06 -4.27 -48.51
CA LEU A 46 -21.06 -2.87 -48.95
C LEU A 46 -19.64 -2.29 -48.84
N THR A 47 -19.14 -1.68 -49.90
CA THR A 47 -17.96 -0.82 -49.89
C THR A 47 -18.39 0.58 -50.33
N ALA A 48 -18.20 1.58 -49.47
CA ALA A 48 -18.48 2.98 -49.79
C ALA A 48 -17.21 3.83 -49.60
N THR A 49 -16.91 4.69 -50.56
CA THR A 49 -15.76 5.63 -50.48
C THR A 49 -16.26 7.06 -50.69
N PHE A 50 -15.85 7.99 -49.84
CA PHE A 50 -16.25 9.41 -49.86
C PHE A 50 -15.03 10.31 -49.89
N ASN A 51 -15.08 11.38 -50.70
CA ASN A 51 -14.02 12.40 -50.80
C ASN A 51 -14.39 13.75 -50.18
N LYS A 52 -15.68 13.91 -49.89
CA LYS A 52 -16.32 15.06 -49.24
C LYS A 52 -17.25 14.54 -48.15
N ASP A 53 -17.81 15.44 -47.35
CA ASP A 53 -18.60 15.06 -46.17
C ASP A 53 -19.83 14.21 -46.51
N MET A 54 -20.22 13.35 -45.58
CA MET A 54 -21.47 12.60 -45.60
C MET A 54 -22.37 13.06 -44.44
N ILE A 55 -23.63 13.35 -44.75
CA ILE A 55 -24.68 13.53 -43.74
C ILE A 55 -25.71 12.40 -43.90
N GLY A 56 -25.95 11.64 -42.84
CA GLY A 56 -26.92 10.55 -42.78
C GLY A 56 -26.30 9.23 -42.33
N ASN A 57 -27.11 8.18 -42.22
CA ASN A 57 -26.67 6.91 -41.65
C ASN A 57 -26.15 5.94 -42.73
N ILE A 58 -25.14 5.15 -42.40
CA ILE A 58 -24.74 3.97 -43.19
C ILE A 58 -25.22 2.72 -42.46
N GLY A 59 -26.14 2.00 -43.07
CA GLY A 59 -26.86 0.87 -42.51
C GLY A 59 -26.69 -0.40 -43.32
N ALA A 60 -26.66 -1.56 -42.66
CA ALA A 60 -26.99 -2.84 -43.30
C ALA A 60 -28.01 -3.62 -42.46
N GLN A 61 -29.29 -3.58 -42.86
CA GLN A 61 -30.37 -4.59 -42.66
C GLN A 61 -31.82 -4.03 -42.58
N ILE A 62 -32.78 -4.91 -42.89
CA ILE A 62 -34.24 -4.82 -42.73
C ILE A 62 -34.69 -5.79 -41.63
N ASN A 63 -35.74 -5.45 -40.87
CA ASN A 63 -36.55 -6.37 -40.07
C ASN A 63 -36.75 -7.76 -40.73
N GLY A 64 -36.06 -8.79 -40.21
CA GLY A 64 -36.36 -10.19 -40.50
C GLY A 64 -35.44 -10.96 -41.46
N ASN A 65 -34.31 -10.41 -41.93
CA ASN A 65 -33.34 -11.16 -42.74
C ASN A 65 -31.96 -11.28 -42.06
N SER A 66 -31.47 -12.50 -41.90
CA SER A 66 -30.59 -12.90 -40.79
C SER A 66 -29.08 -12.74 -41.01
N ASN A 67 -28.59 -12.16 -42.11
CA ASN A 67 -27.15 -12.00 -42.34
C ASN A 67 -26.88 -10.75 -43.19
N ALA A 68 -26.13 -9.75 -42.72
CA ALA A 68 -25.45 -8.80 -43.62
C ALA A 68 -24.09 -9.42 -43.98
N GLY A 69 -23.42 -8.93 -45.02
CA GLY A 69 -22.01 -9.19 -45.27
C GLY A 69 -21.13 -8.13 -44.60
N THR A 70 -19.86 -8.04 -45.02
CA THR A 70 -18.89 -7.03 -44.57
C THR A 70 -19.31 -5.63 -45.02
N LEU A 71 -19.18 -4.64 -44.13
CA LEU A 71 -19.33 -3.23 -44.45
C LEU A 71 -17.95 -2.56 -44.42
N LYS A 72 -17.61 -1.86 -45.49
CA LYS A 72 -16.40 -1.05 -45.60
C LYS A 72 -16.77 0.39 -45.96
N ALA A 73 -16.33 1.36 -45.17
CA ALA A 73 -16.55 2.79 -45.43
C ALA A 73 -15.21 3.53 -45.32
N ASN A 74 -14.80 4.20 -46.40
CA ASN A 74 -13.59 5.02 -46.43
C ASN A 74 -13.96 6.49 -46.61
N PHE A 75 -13.49 7.35 -45.73
CA PHE A 75 -13.62 8.80 -45.81
C PHE A 75 -12.24 9.37 -46.07
N ASN A 76 -12.00 9.85 -47.28
CA ASN A 76 -10.70 10.30 -47.75
C ASN A 76 -10.61 11.83 -47.74
N ASN A 77 -9.38 12.35 -47.77
CA ASN A 77 -9.10 13.78 -47.95
C ASN A 77 -9.85 14.69 -46.96
N GLY A 78 -10.04 14.23 -45.73
CA GLY A 78 -10.66 15.00 -44.65
C GLY A 78 -12.19 14.98 -44.67
N ALA A 79 -12.81 14.13 -45.49
CA ALA A 79 -14.24 13.87 -45.47
C ALA A 79 -14.71 13.46 -44.08
N LYS A 80 -15.85 14.01 -43.66
CA LYS A 80 -16.47 13.77 -42.35
C LYS A 80 -17.76 12.98 -42.47
N LEU A 81 -18.16 12.34 -41.37
CA LEU A 81 -19.49 11.75 -41.22
C LEU A 81 -20.27 12.45 -40.11
N THR A 82 -21.45 12.97 -40.44
CA THR A 82 -22.49 13.32 -39.46
C THR A 82 -23.65 12.34 -39.58
N GLY A 83 -23.68 11.34 -38.70
CA GLY A 83 -24.64 10.24 -38.74
C GLY A 83 -24.07 8.95 -38.15
N ASN A 84 -24.90 7.91 -38.07
CA ASN A 84 -24.50 6.63 -37.50
C ASN A 84 -24.04 5.63 -38.55
N ILE A 85 -23.12 4.74 -38.18
CA ILE A 85 -22.83 3.50 -38.91
C ILE A 85 -23.42 2.35 -38.11
N GLN A 86 -24.44 1.68 -38.64
CA GLN A 86 -25.15 0.63 -37.92
C GLN A 86 -25.29 -0.63 -38.77
N THR A 87 -25.05 -1.81 -38.19
CA THR A 87 -25.53 -3.06 -38.78
C THR A 87 -26.21 -3.90 -37.72
N GLY A 88 -27.13 -4.74 -38.18
CA GLY A 88 -27.96 -5.56 -37.32
C GLY A 88 -29.13 -4.79 -36.71
N ILE A 89 -29.99 -5.53 -36.02
CA ILE A 89 -31.21 -5.04 -35.40
C ILE A 89 -31.17 -5.41 -33.93
N LYS A 90 -31.51 -4.44 -33.08
CA LYS A 90 -31.48 -4.55 -31.63
C LYS A 90 -32.41 -5.62 -31.05
N ASP A 91 -33.53 -5.89 -31.73
CA ASP A 91 -34.70 -6.59 -31.15
C ASP A 91 -35.08 -7.91 -31.87
N THR A 92 -34.24 -8.45 -32.75
CA THR A 92 -34.54 -9.72 -33.45
C THR A 92 -33.69 -10.87 -32.95
N VAL A 93 -34.32 -11.72 -32.15
CA VAL A 93 -33.87 -13.07 -31.79
C VAL A 93 -33.60 -13.87 -33.07
N GLY A 94 -32.32 -14.07 -33.43
CA GLY A 94 -31.89 -14.94 -34.54
C GLY A 94 -31.09 -14.28 -35.68
N GLY A 95 -30.75 -12.99 -35.59
CA GLY A 95 -29.85 -12.34 -36.56
C GLY A 95 -28.37 -12.64 -36.28
N ASN A 96 -27.63 -13.18 -37.25
CA ASN A 96 -26.22 -13.61 -37.10
C ASN A 96 -25.19 -12.47 -37.21
N ASP A 97 -25.57 -11.23 -36.94
CA ASP A 97 -24.85 -10.05 -37.44
C ASP A 97 -23.72 -9.54 -36.53
N PHE A 98 -22.66 -10.33 -36.45
CA PHE A 98 -21.33 -9.78 -36.20
C PHE A 98 -20.56 -9.86 -37.51
N THR A 99 -20.92 -9.10 -38.54
CA THR A 99 -20.01 -8.93 -39.68
C THR A 99 -18.94 -7.91 -39.39
N LYS A 100 -17.85 -7.97 -40.15
CA LYS A 100 -16.75 -7.02 -40.02
C LYS A 100 -17.21 -5.66 -40.56
N LYS A 101 -16.99 -4.61 -39.77
CA LYS A 101 -17.11 -3.22 -40.21
C LYS A 101 -15.74 -2.61 -40.27
N GLU A 102 -15.27 -2.29 -41.45
CA GLU A 102 -14.03 -1.57 -41.65
C GLU A 102 -14.37 -0.11 -41.95
N VAL A 103 -14.16 0.78 -40.99
CA VAL A 103 -14.39 2.22 -41.16
C VAL A 103 -13.06 2.94 -41.07
N ILE A 104 -12.69 3.67 -42.12
CA ILE A 104 -11.42 4.37 -42.21
C ILE A 104 -11.69 5.86 -42.44
N PHE A 105 -11.18 6.71 -41.56
CA PHE A 105 -11.13 8.15 -41.74
C PHE A 105 -9.69 8.57 -42.03
N ASP A 106 -9.48 9.14 -43.21
CA ASP A 106 -8.19 9.59 -43.71
C ASP A 106 -8.25 11.05 -44.20
N GLY A 107 -7.17 11.79 -43.93
CA GLY A 107 -6.96 13.12 -44.48
C GLY A 107 -7.51 14.31 -43.68
N ALA A 108 -7.90 14.15 -42.41
CA ALA A 108 -8.16 15.30 -41.54
C ALA A 108 -6.95 16.26 -41.49
N GLY A 109 -7.20 17.56 -41.31
CA GLY A 109 -6.13 18.56 -41.24
C GLY A 109 -5.32 18.43 -39.95
N ASN A 110 -6.01 18.21 -38.84
CA ASN A 110 -5.44 18.09 -37.50
C ASN A 110 -6.02 16.87 -36.76
N ALA A 111 -5.29 16.40 -35.75
CA ALA A 111 -5.72 15.27 -34.92
C ALA A 111 -6.99 15.57 -34.11
N THR A 112 -7.19 16.83 -33.71
CA THR A 112 -8.34 17.28 -32.92
C THR A 112 -9.60 17.48 -33.76
N ASP A 113 -9.52 17.43 -35.09
CA ASP A 113 -10.67 17.63 -35.96
C ASP A 113 -11.68 16.48 -35.78
N ILE A 114 -12.92 16.80 -35.42
CA ILE A 114 -13.99 15.80 -35.36
C ILE A 114 -14.36 15.40 -36.79
N VAL A 115 -13.95 14.20 -37.20
CA VAL A 115 -14.26 13.62 -38.52
C VAL A 115 -15.46 12.68 -38.47
N MET A 116 -15.89 12.30 -37.28
CA MET A 116 -17.13 11.55 -37.07
C MET A 116 -17.94 12.14 -35.92
N GLN A 117 -19.17 12.52 -36.22
CA GLN A 117 -20.20 12.85 -35.24
C GLN A 117 -21.37 11.87 -35.38
N GLY A 118 -21.48 10.92 -34.44
CA GLY A 118 -22.48 9.86 -34.45
C GLY A 118 -21.90 8.54 -33.93
N ASN A 119 -22.71 7.48 -33.92
CA ASN A 119 -22.34 6.19 -33.32
C ASN A 119 -21.92 5.16 -34.37
N ILE A 120 -21.03 4.24 -34.00
CA ILE A 120 -20.72 3.02 -34.76
C ILE A 120 -21.27 1.84 -33.94
N ILE A 121 -22.32 1.18 -34.43
CA ILE A 121 -23.05 0.17 -33.66
C ILE A 121 -23.13 -1.15 -34.43
N ALA A 122 -22.74 -2.25 -33.78
CA ALA A 122 -22.95 -3.62 -34.21
C ALA A 122 -23.91 -4.35 -33.29
N TYR A 123 -24.98 -4.91 -33.87
CA TYR A 123 -25.93 -5.78 -33.19
C TYR A 123 -25.84 -7.19 -33.73
N GLY A 124 -25.76 -8.21 -32.88
CA GLY A 124 -25.85 -9.60 -33.34
C GLY A 124 -26.28 -10.59 -32.26
N THR A 125 -26.96 -11.66 -32.69
CA THR A 125 -27.48 -12.78 -31.88
C THR A 125 -27.00 -14.11 -32.49
N GLY A 126 -25.69 -14.40 -32.44
CA GLY A 126 -25.17 -15.63 -33.04
C GLY A 126 -25.24 -16.85 -32.10
N TYR A 127 -25.35 -18.05 -32.65
CA TYR A 127 -25.24 -19.31 -31.90
C TYR A 127 -23.84 -19.48 -31.29
N GLY A 128 -23.80 -20.06 -30.09
CA GLY A 128 -22.68 -20.11 -29.14
C GLY A 128 -21.29 -20.29 -29.76
N GLY A 129 -20.39 -19.33 -29.51
CA GLY A 129 -19.00 -19.41 -29.96
C GLY A 129 -18.09 -18.38 -29.29
N ASN A 130 -16.80 -18.73 -29.22
CA ASN A 130 -15.72 -17.87 -28.71
C ASN A 130 -15.61 -16.55 -29.49
N LEU A 131 -14.97 -15.54 -28.88
CA LEU A 131 -14.60 -14.28 -29.53
C LEU A 131 -14.01 -14.51 -30.93
N ASN A 132 -14.57 -13.84 -31.94
CA ASN A 132 -14.01 -13.80 -33.29
C ASN A 132 -13.56 -12.37 -33.62
N LYS A 133 -12.24 -12.15 -33.66
CA LYS A 133 -11.66 -10.83 -33.93
C LYS A 133 -11.83 -10.35 -35.37
N GLU A 134 -12.20 -11.23 -36.32
CA GLU A 134 -12.51 -10.83 -37.70
C GLU A 134 -13.92 -10.25 -37.86
N LYS A 135 -14.64 -10.05 -36.76
CA LYS A 135 -16.02 -9.59 -36.71
C LYS A 135 -16.16 -8.35 -35.83
N GLY A 136 -17.29 -7.64 -35.90
CA GLY A 136 -17.55 -6.45 -35.09
C GLY A 136 -16.98 -5.18 -35.71
N ASN A 137 -16.70 -4.17 -34.88
CA ASN A 137 -16.28 -2.86 -35.35
C ASN A 137 -14.74 -2.78 -35.47
N HIS A 138 -14.24 -2.41 -36.64
CA HIS A 138 -12.83 -2.14 -36.93
C HIS A 138 -12.72 -0.71 -37.47
N VAL A 139 -12.32 0.22 -36.61
CA VAL A 139 -12.36 1.66 -36.88
C VAL A 139 -10.95 2.21 -36.86
N THR A 140 -10.55 2.89 -37.92
CA THR A 140 -9.23 3.52 -38.05
C THR A 140 -9.39 5.00 -38.32
N PHE A 141 -8.83 5.82 -37.44
CA PHE A 141 -8.63 7.24 -37.65
C PHE A 141 -7.15 7.45 -37.98
N THR A 142 -6.82 7.52 -39.26
CA THR A 142 -5.45 7.87 -39.69
C THR A 142 -5.12 9.27 -39.19
N LYS A 143 -6.11 10.18 -39.24
CA LYS A 143 -6.11 11.53 -38.68
C LYS A 143 -7.50 11.87 -38.14
N GLY A 144 -7.57 12.82 -37.21
CA GLY A 144 -8.83 13.31 -36.64
C GLY A 144 -9.30 12.56 -35.39
N SER A 145 -10.52 12.88 -34.99
CA SER A 145 -11.17 12.53 -33.73
C SER A 145 -12.65 12.16 -33.95
N MET A 146 -13.25 11.54 -32.94
CA MET A 146 -14.66 11.12 -32.95
C MET A 146 -15.44 11.73 -31.79
N GLN A 147 -16.71 12.04 -32.06
CA GLN A 147 -17.74 12.31 -31.07
C GLN A 147 -18.92 11.35 -31.28
N GLY A 148 -19.12 10.44 -30.33
CA GLY A 148 -20.16 9.40 -30.33
C GLY A 148 -19.64 8.05 -29.85
N ASN A 149 -20.53 7.08 -29.73
CA ASN A 149 -20.20 5.78 -29.14
C ASN A 149 -19.74 4.76 -30.20
N ILE A 150 -18.91 3.80 -29.78
CA ILE A 150 -18.55 2.61 -30.55
C ILE A 150 -19.03 1.39 -29.77
N GLU A 151 -20.02 0.69 -30.30
CA GLU A 151 -20.78 -0.32 -29.55
C GLU A 151 -20.90 -1.62 -30.34
N ALA A 152 -20.54 -2.73 -29.71
CA ALA A 152 -20.79 -4.09 -30.17
C ALA A 152 -21.74 -4.75 -29.15
N ARG A 153 -23.04 -4.59 -29.39
CA ARG A 153 -24.13 -5.04 -28.52
C ARG A 153 -24.56 -6.46 -28.90
N ILE A 154 -25.00 -7.21 -27.90
CA ILE A 154 -25.62 -8.52 -28.07
C ILE A 154 -27.07 -8.43 -27.61
N ASP A 155 -27.97 -9.08 -28.35
CA ASP A 155 -29.34 -9.37 -27.91
C ASP A 155 -29.43 -10.89 -27.63
N GLY A 156 -28.91 -11.33 -26.47
CA GLY A 156 -28.90 -12.74 -26.05
C GLY A 156 -27.56 -13.31 -25.56
N ALA A 157 -27.54 -14.61 -25.21
CA ALA A 157 -26.53 -15.18 -24.30
C ALA A 157 -25.27 -15.81 -24.95
N ALA A 158 -25.01 -15.66 -26.25
CA ALA A 158 -24.17 -16.66 -26.95
C ALA A 158 -22.91 -16.17 -27.69
N ARG A 159 -22.75 -14.88 -28.04
CA ARG A 159 -21.55 -14.39 -28.76
C ARG A 159 -20.94 -13.17 -28.11
N GLN A 160 -19.61 -13.05 -28.19
CA GLN A 160 -18.86 -11.95 -27.59
C GLN A 160 -18.63 -10.81 -28.60
N GLY A 161 -18.94 -9.56 -28.22
CA GLY A 161 -18.68 -8.38 -29.05
C GLY A 161 -17.19 -8.09 -29.26
N TYR A 162 -16.83 -7.45 -30.37
CA TYR A 162 -15.45 -7.01 -30.61
C TYR A 162 -15.43 -5.60 -31.21
N ASN A 163 -14.63 -4.73 -30.58
CA ASN A 163 -14.28 -3.42 -31.12
C ASN A 163 -12.76 -3.34 -31.23
N LYS A 164 -12.24 -2.97 -32.40
CA LYS A 164 -10.87 -2.58 -32.62
C LYS A 164 -10.84 -1.14 -33.13
N ILE A 165 -10.18 -0.26 -32.42
CA ILE A 165 -10.11 1.16 -32.71
C ILE A 165 -8.64 1.56 -32.79
N THR A 166 -8.22 2.19 -33.88
CA THR A 166 -6.84 2.65 -34.09
C THR A 166 -6.82 4.15 -34.39
N LEU A 167 -6.00 4.90 -33.68
CA LEU A 167 -5.80 6.34 -33.89
C LEU A 167 -4.32 6.62 -34.17
N GLY A 168 -4.04 7.20 -35.33
CA GLY A 168 -2.68 7.34 -35.85
C GLY A 168 -1.90 8.56 -35.34
N GLN A 169 -2.59 9.63 -34.93
CA GLN A 169 -1.96 10.93 -34.62
C GLN A 169 -1.93 11.24 -33.13
N GLN A 170 -0.96 12.09 -32.76
CA GLN A 170 -0.87 12.68 -31.44
C GLN A 170 -2.08 13.60 -31.21
N ASP A 171 -2.65 13.58 -29.99
CA ASP A 171 -3.77 14.41 -29.55
C ASP A 171 -5.13 14.04 -30.17
N SER A 172 -5.22 12.91 -30.87
CA SER A 172 -6.49 12.35 -31.31
C SER A 172 -7.40 11.99 -30.12
N LYS A 173 -8.71 12.17 -30.30
CA LYS A 173 -9.71 12.05 -29.23
C LYS A 173 -10.87 11.14 -29.62
N ILE A 174 -11.33 10.31 -28.68
CA ILE A 174 -12.65 9.70 -28.68
C ILE A 174 -13.47 10.36 -27.58
N THR A 175 -14.58 11.00 -27.94
CA THR A 175 -15.57 11.51 -26.98
C THR A 175 -16.84 10.66 -27.07
N GLY A 176 -17.00 9.70 -26.17
CA GLY A 176 -18.10 8.73 -26.18
C GLY A 176 -17.71 7.39 -25.58
N ASN A 177 -18.69 6.50 -25.44
CA ASN A 177 -18.48 5.19 -24.82
C ASN A 177 -17.95 4.15 -25.82
N ILE A 178 -17.16 3.21 -25.31
CA ILE A 178 -16.69 2.04 -26.05
C ILE A 178 -17.25 0.80 -25.35
N LEU A 179 -18.19 0.11 -26.00
CA LEU A 179 -18.96 -0.98 -25.40
C LEU A 179 -18.78 -2.26 -26.20
N ALA A 180 -18.30 -3.34 -25.57
CA ALA A 180 -18.34 -4.70 -26.14
C ALA A 180 -19.04 -5.63 -25.17
N ALA A 181 -20.30 -5.96 -25.46
CA ALA A 181 -21.09 -6.86 -24.64
C ALA A 181 -20.41 -8.24 -24.59
N GLY A 182 -20.13 -8.75 -23.39
CA GLY A 182 -19.50 -10.06 -23.15
C GLY A 182 -18.13 -10.28 -23.83
N GLY A 183 -17.49 -9.25 -24.38
CA GLY A 183 -16.40 -9.43 -25.35
C GLY A 183 -15.18 -8.56 -25.15
N THR A 184 -14.54 -8.12 -26.25
CA THR A 184 -13.26 -7.40 -26.20
C THR A 184 -13.33 -6.02 -26.83
N ASN A 185 -12.92 -5.00 -26.07
CA ASN A 185 -12.60 -3.68 -26.58
C ASN A 185 -11.08 -3.55 -26.73
N GLU A 186 -10.60 -3.18 -27.92
CA GLU A 186 -9.19 -2.95 -28.22
C GLU A 186 -9.03 -1.53 -28.80
N ALA A 187 -8.42 -0.63 -28.04
CA ALA A 187 -8.16 0.75 -28.45
C ALA A 187 -6.66 1.01 -28.51
N ILE A 188 -6.15 1.40 -29.67
CA ILE A 188 -4.72 1.59 -29.94
C ILE A 188 -4.51 3.02 -30.43
N PHE A 189 -3.75 3.80 -29.68
CA PHE A 189 -3.25 5.09 -30.10
C PHE A 189 -1.77 4.90 -30.44
N SER A 190 -1.40 5.21 -31.68
CA SER A 190 -0.01 5.14 -32.15
C SER A 190 0.86 6.23 -31.51
N ASN A 191 0.22 7.30 -31.04
CA ASN A 191 0.80 8.43 -30.31
C ASN A 191 -0.03 8.70 -29.03
N GLY A 192 0.25 9.78 -28.29
CA GLY A 192 -0.61 10.27 -27.23
C GLY A 192 -2.02 10.63 -27.74
N GLY A 193 -3.01 10.67 -26.85
CA GLY A 193 -4.40 10.95 -27.20
C GLY A 193 -5.33 10.91 -25.99
N VAL A 194 -6.64 11.03 -26.24
CA VAL A 194 -7.64 11.13 -25.16
C VAL A 194 -8.84 10.21 -25.43
N ILE A 195 -9.22 9.43 -24.43
CA ILE A 195 -10.55 8.82 -24.35
C ILE A 195 -11.34 9.56 -23.27
N GLU A 196 -12.46 10.17 -23.67
CA GLU A 196 -13.40 10.83 -22.79
C GLU A 196 -14.75 10.10 -22.84
N GLY A 197 -15.01 9.24 -21.86
CA GLY A 197 -16.17 8.36 -21.84
C GLY A 197 -15.90 7.09 -21.03
N VAL A 198 -16.81 6.11 -21.14
CA VAL A 198 -16.71 4.83 -20.43
C VAL A 198 -16.39 3.70 -21.39
N ILE A 199 -15.39 2.90 -21.04
CA ILE A 199 -15.03 1.66 -21.72
C ILE A 199 -15.60 0.51 -20.89
N HIS A 200 -16.61 -0.20 -21.41
CA HIS A 200 -17.29 -1.23 -20.62
C HIS A 200 -17.79 -2.46 -21.39
N ASP A 201 -18.15 -3.48 -20.62
CA ASP A 201 -19.01 -4.59 -21.05
C ASP A 201 -20.46 -4.40 -20.55
N ASP A 202 -21.42 -4.94 -21.29
CA ASP A 202 -22.87 -4.77 -21.05
C ASP A 202 -23.59 -6.09 -20.72
N GLN A 203 -22.88 -7.12 -20.21
CA GLN A 203 -23.51 -8.42 -19.91
C GLN A 203 -23.03 -9.07 -18.61
N GLY A 204 -24.01 -9.66 -17.90
CA GLY A 204 -23.83 -10.35 -16.63
C GLY A 204 -23.57 -11.85 -16.79
N ALA A 205 -22.60 -12.34 -16.00
CA ALA A 205 -22.25 -13.74 -15.74
C ALA A 205 -21.85 -14.61 -16.94
N ASN A 206 -20.59 -15.06 -16.96
CA ASN A 206 -20.02 -16.23 -17.69
C ASN A 206 -19.10 -15.98 -18.91
N THR A 207 -18.73 -14.75 -19.28
CA THR A 207 -17.76 -14.49 -20.36
C THR A 207 -16.50 -13.80 -19.85
N SER A 208 -15.31 -14.20 -20.35
CA SER A 208 -14.03 -13.55 -20.05
C SER A 208 -13.83 -12.31 -20.91
N SER A 209 -14.55 -11.24 -20.58
CA SER A 209 -14.45 -9.97 -21.29
C SER A 209 -13.06 -9.35 -21.13
N LYS A 210 -12.66 -8.50 -22.08
CA LYS A 210 -11.36 -7.81 -22.04
C LYS A 210 -11.45 -6.37 -22.51
N ASN A 211 -10.84 -5.45 -21.77
CA ASN A 211 -10.54 -4.12 -22.27
C ASN A 211 -9.03 -4.01 -22.44
N ILE A 212 -8.56 -3.72 -23.65
CA ILE A 212 -7.14 -3.60 -24.01
C ILE A 212 -6.94 -2.19 -24.58
N ILE A 213 -6.21 -1.34 -23.87
CA ILE A 213 -6.02 0.07 -24.23
C ILE A 213 -4.53 0.36 -24.24
N ASN A 214 -4.00 0.79 -25.39
CA ASN A 214 -2.59 1.06 -25.58
C ASN A 214 -2.38 2.47 -26.15
N PHE A 215 -1.63 3.30 -25.43
CA PHE A 215 -1.09 4.57 -25.92
C PHE A 215 0.41 4.40 -26.19
N ASN A 216 0.89 4.78 -27.37
CA ASN A 216 2.29 4.62 -27.76
C ASN A 216 2.89 5.97 -28.20
N GLY A 217 4.15 5.98 -28.60
CA GLY A 217 4.75 7.12 -29.32
C GLY A 217 4.99 8.36 -28.45
N ASN A 218 4.62 9.53 -28.95
CA ASN A 218 4.89 10.81 -28.28
C ASN A 218 3.60 11.54 -27.88
N GLY A 219 3.71 12.44 -26.91
CA GLY A 219 2.62 13.32 -26.47
C GLY A 219 1.88 12.81 -25.24
N ASN A 220 0.90 13.59 -24.78
CA ASN A 220 0.14 13.29 -23.57
C ASN A 220 -0.93 12.24 -23.85
N ALA A 221 -1.24 11.41 -22.86
CA ALA A 221 -2.30 10.41 -22.95
C ALA A 221 -3.23 10.48 -21.75
N SER A 222 -4.54 10.38 -22.00
CA SER A 222 -5.51 10.33 -20.90
C SER A 222 -6.73 9.47 -21.18
N ILE A 223 -7.24 8.85 -20.11
CA ILE A 223 -8.57 8.23 -20.04
C ILE A 223 -9.33 8.96 -18.95
N LYS A 224 -10.47 9.55 -19.26
CA LYS A 224 -11.21 10.38 -18.30
C LYS A 224 -12.72 10.28 -18.47
N SER A 225 -13.45 10.51 -17.39
CA SER A 225 -14.89 10.69 -17.48
C SER A 225 -15.20 12.05 -18.10
N SER A 226 -16.38 12.20 -18.70
CA SER A 226 -16.80 13.46 -19.32
C SER A 226 -16.96 14.61 -18.32
N ASP A 227 -17.19 14.29 -17.04
CA ASP A 227 -17.30 15.23 -15.93
C ASP A 227 -15.98 15.41 -15.15
N ASN A 228 -14.91 14.70 -15.50
CA ASN A 228 -13.65 14.58 -14.75
C ASN A 228 -13.84 14.15 -13.27
N ASN A 229 -14.95 13.49 -12.94
CA ASN A 229 -15.21 12.97 -11.61
C ASN A 229 -14.42 11.68 -11.35
N THR A 230 -13.62 11.67 -10.28
CA THR A 230 -12.76 10.54 -9.89
C THR A 230 -13.56 9.30 -9.44
N THR A 231 -14.82 9.47 -9.02
CA THR A 231 -15.69 8.36 -8.61
C THR A 231 -16.41 7.69 -9.76
N THR A 232 -16.53 8.37 -10.91
CA THR A 232 -17.20 7.83 -12.10
C THR A 232 -16.30 6.76 -12.72
N ALA A 233 -16.84 5.57 -12.96
CA ALA A 233 -16.09 4.51 -13.61
C ALA A 233 -15.83 4.86 -15.09
N VAL A 234 -14.55 4.92 -15.48
CA VAL A 234 -14.12 5.16 -16.87
C VAL A 234 -13.76 3.87 -17.59
N ILE A 235 -13.42 2.84 -16.82
CA ILE A 235 -13.17 1.50 -17.32
C ILE A 235 -13.89 0.54 -16.39
N LYS A 236 -14.81 -0.24 -16.94
CA LYS A 236 -15.63 -1.17 -16.18
C LYS A 236 -15.67 -2.51 -16.89
N ILE A 237 -15.49 -3.58 -16.13
CA ILE A 237 -15.76 -4.92 -16.63
C ILE A 237 -16.46 -5.73 -15.54
N SER A 238 -17.46 -6.50 -15.95
CA SER A 238 -18.26 -7.31 -15.04
C SER A 238 -17.53 -8.61 -14.70
N ILE A 239 -16.95 -9.28 -15.70
CA ILE A 239 -16.07 -10.43 -15.51
C ILE A 239 -14.95 -10.37 -16.54
N GLY A 240 -13.69 -10.36 -16.09
CA GLY A 240 -12.53 -10.47 -16.97
C GLY A 240 -11.41 -9.48 -16.68
N THR A 241 -10.71 -9.05 -17.73
CA THR A 241 -9.41 -8.38 -17.58
C THR A 241 -9.40 -6.99 -18.24
N ASN A 242 -9.01 -5.97 -17.48
CA ASN A 242 -8.62 -4.68 -18.02
C ASN A 242 -7.08 -4.64 -18.16
N THR A 243 -6.57 -4.30 -19.33
CA THR A 243 -5.16 -4.11 -19.61
C THR A 243 -4.96 -2.73 -20.24
N ILE A 244 -4.31 -1.82 -19.50
CA ILE A 244 -4.04 -0.45 -19.93
C ILE A 244 -2.53 -0.23 -19.96
N THR A 245 -2.01 0.19 -21.11
CA THR A 245 -0.59 0.45 -21.32
C THR A 245 -0.39 1.87 -21.83
N PHE A 246 0.39 2.66 -21.09
CA PHE A 246 0.88 3.97 -21.50
C PHE A 246 2.38 3.88 -21.80
N ASN A 247 2.70 3.85 -23.09
CA ASN A 247 4.05 3.83 -23.62
C ASN A 247 4.35 5.11 -24.43
N ASN A 248 3.76 6.23 -24.02
CA ASN A 248 3.84 7.53 -24.68
C ASN A 248 4.65 8.55 -23.85
N THR A 249 5.59 9.26 -24.45
CA THR A 249 6.60 10.08 -23.73
C THR A 249 6.07 11.26 -22.90
N GLY A 250 4.82 11.71 -23.11
CA GLY A 250 4.21 12.82 -22.37
C GLY A 250 3.64 12.44 -21.00
N GLU A 251 2.76 13.29 -20.47
CA GLU A 251 2.01 13.02 -19.25
C GLU A 251 0.96 11.93 -19.47
N GLN A 252 0.77 11.07 -18.48
CA GLN A 252 -0.09 9.89 -18.57
C GLN A 252 -1.12 9.90 -17.43
N ASN A 253 -2.40 10.04 -17.76
CA ASN A 253 -3.43 10.27 -16.75
C ASN A 253 -4.63 9.31 -16.90
N ILE A 254 -5.07 8.75 -15.78
CA ILE A 254 -6.42 8.19 -15.67
C ILE A 254 -7.21 9.04 -14.67
N ILE A 255 -8.36 9.60 -15.07
CA ILE A 255 -9.22 10.40 -14.21
C ILE A 255 -10.60 9.73 -14.15
N GLY A 256 -10.83 8.97 -13.09
CA GLY A 256 -12.00 8.13 -12.91
C GLY A 256 -11.64 6.77 -12.31
N THR A 257 -12.67 6.02 -11.95
CA THR A 257 -12.52 4.71 -11.32
C THR A 257 -12.34 3.59 -12.38
N ILE A 258 -11.51 2.61 -12.07
CA ILE A 258 -11.28 1.39 -12.86
C ILE A 258 -11.86 0.22 -12.08
N GLN A 259 -12.77 -0.54 -12.69
CA GLN A 259 -13.49 -1.63 -12.01
C GLN A 259 -13.42 -2.93 -12.80
N SER A 260 -13.13 -4.01 -12.08
CA SER A 260 -13.31 -5.40 -12.53
C SER A 260 -14.09 -6.16 -11.46
N ASN A 261 -15.42 -6.00 -11.48
CA ASN A 261 -16.31 -6.43 -10.40
C ASN A 261 -17.25 -7.53 -10.88
N SER A 262 -17.01 -8.75 -10.43
CA SER A 262 -17.98 -9.85 -10.48
C SER A 262 -19.01 -9.67 -9.36
N SER A 263 -20.29 -9.64 -9.72
CA SER A 263 -21.39 -9.71 -8.76
C SER A 263 -21.54 -11.08 -8.09
N SER A 264 -20.74 -12.07 -8.48
CA SER A 264 -20.86 -13.45 -8.07
C SER A 264 -19.53 -13.99 -7.55
N TYR A 265 -19.52 -14.42 -6.28
CA TYR A 265 -18.34 -14.92 -5.56
C TYR A 265 -17.66 -16.14 -6.20
N SER A 266 -18.35 -16.85 -7.11
CA SER A 266 -17.94 -18.16 -7.64
C SER A 266 -17.21 -18.13 -8.98
N TYR A 267 -17.01 -16.96 -9.60
CA TYR A 267 -16.44 -16.84 -10.95
C TYR A 267 -15.01 -16.30 -10.96
N THR A 268 -14.34 -16.53 -12.09
CA THR A 268 -12.96 -16.13 -12.37
C THR A 268 -12.70 -14.69 -11.93
N ALA A 269 -11.77 -14.55 -10.99
CA ALA A 269 -11.10 -13.34 -10.54
C ALA A 269 -11.03 -12.24 -11.61
N GLY A 270 -11.71 -11.11 -11.38
CA GLY A 270 -11.53 -9.91 -12.21
C GLY A 270 -10.12 -9.33 -12.03
N SER A 271 -9.44 -8.89 -13.10
CA SER A 271 -8.09 -8.33 -12.95
C SER A 271 -7.90 -7.02 -13.70
N ASN A 272 -7.13 -6.11 -13.10
CA ASN A 272 -6.69 -4.87 -13.73
C ASN A 272 -5.16 -4.89 -13.86
N THR A 273 -4.63 -4.69 -15.05
CA THR A 273 -3.21 -4.50 -15.31
C THR A 273 -3.01 -3.12 -15.91
N ILE A 274 -2.27 -2.25 -15.23
CA ILE A 274 -2.00 -0.87 -15.64
C ILE A 274 -0.49 -0.67 -15.67
N SER A 275 0.05 -0.22 -16.79
CA SER A 275 1.49 -0.01 -16.98
C SER A 275 1.79 1.36 -17.57
N PHE A 276 2.68 2.10 -16.93
CA PHE A 276 3.22 3.39 -17.38
C PHE A 276 4.72 3.19 -17.68
N SER A 277 5.06 2.94 -18.94
CA SER A 277 6.40 2.48 -19.33
C SER A 277 7.37 3.57 -19.77
N SER A 278 6.87 4.72 -20.23
CA SER A 278 7.71 5.74 -20.85
C SER A 278 7.05 7.11 -20.83
N GLY A 279 7.09 7.85 -19.72
CA GLY A 279 6.41 9.15 -19.61
C GLY A 279 7.08 10.12 -18.65
N SER A 280 6.82 11.43 -18.78
CA SER A 280 7.39 12.44 -17.89
C SER A 280 6.78 12.42 -16.48
N SER A 281 5.51 12.02 -16.34
CA SER A 281 4.79 11.84 -15.08
C SER A 281 3.53 10.99 -15.35
N ALA A 282 3.09 10.25 -14.34
CA ALA A 282 1.94 9.37 -14.47
C ALA A 282 1.03 9.47 -13.24
N LYS A 283 -0.28 9.61 -13.45
CA LYS A 283 -1.26 9.74 -12.37
C LYS A 283 -2.51 8.90 -12.61
N ILE A 284 -2.94 8.20 -11.56
CA ILE A 284 -4.30 7.64 -11.46
C ILE A 284 -5.07 8.50 -10.45
N SER A 285 -6.12 9.18 -10.88
CA SER A 285 -7.02 9.98 -10.03
C SER A 285 -8.38 9.28 -9.97
N GLY A 286 -8.55 8.41 -8.97
CA GLY A 286 -9.70 7.51 -8.88
C GLY A 286 -9.31 6.12 -8.39
N ASN A 287 -10.31 5.32 -8.04
CA ASN A 287 -10.07 4.03 -7.41
C ASN A 287 -9.76 2.94 -8.44
N VAL A 288 -9.04 1.89 -8.02
CA VAL A 288 -8.78 0.68 -8.81
C VAL A 288 -9.33 -0.52 -8.04
N TYR A 289 -10.42 -1.09 -8.54
CA TYR A 289 -11.16 -2.16 -7.88
C TYR A 289 -11.12 -3.46 -8.67
N SER A 290 -10.85 -4.56 -7.98
CA SER A 290 -11.13 -5.91 -8.47
C SER A 290 -11.82 -6.78 -7.41
N SER A 291 -12.74 -7.64 -7.84
CA SER A 291 -13.35 -8.66 -6.98
C SER A 291 -12.65 -10.01 -7.15
N ASN A 292 -12.14 -10.58 -6.06
CA ASN A 292 -11.45 -11.87 -5.96
C ASN A 292 -10.27 -12.04 -6.92
N GLY A 293 -9.72 -10.96 -7.48
CA GLY A 293 -8.67 -11.06 -8.48
C GLY A 293 -7.50 -10.14 -8.25
N LYS A 294 -6.86 -9.69 -9.33
CA LYS A 294 -5.54 -9.06 -9.21
C LYS A 294 -5.52 -7.67 -9.80
N ASN A 295 -5.12 -6.69 -9.00
CA ASN A 295 -4.70 -5.39 -9.51
C ASN A 295 -3.17 -5.39 -9.64
N THR A 296 -2.63 -5.09 -10.82
CA THR A 296 -1.20 -4.89 -11.05
C THR A 296 -1.01 -3.49 -11.62
N ILE A 297 -0.30 -2.62 -10.92
CA ILE A 297 -0.01 -1.25 -11.34
C ILE A 297 1.51 -1.09 -11.39
N THR A 298 2.07 -0.74 -12.55
CA THR A 298 3.52 -0.57 -12.72
C THR A 298 3.82 0.80 -13.28
N PHE A 299 4.65 1.56 -12.58
CA PHE A 299 5.26 2.80 -13.03
C PHE A 299 6.73 2.55 -13.35
N SER A 300 7.04 2.12 -14.57
CA SER A 300 8.43 1.86 -14.98
C SER A 300 9.17 3.13 -15.41
N SER A 301 8.45 4.24 -15.61
CA SER A 301 9.11 5.50 -15.98
C SER A 301 9.88 6.11 -14.82
N ASN A 302 11.19 6.18 -15.01
CA ASN A 302 12.17 6.70 -14.06
C ASN A 302 12.78 8.03 -14.54
N ALA A 303 12.05 8.78 -15.37
CA ALA A 303 12.49 10.09 -15.83
C ALA A 303 12.81 11.00 -14.63
N LYS A 304 13.89 11.76 -14.73
CA LYS A 304 14.32 12.70 -13.68
C LYS A 304 13.18 13.70 -13.41
N ASN A 305 12.78 13.84 -12.15
CA ASN A 305 11.68 14.68 -11.67
C ASN A 305 10.26 14.21 -12.07
N ALA A 306 10.11 12.96 -12.53
CA ALA A 306 8.77 12.41 -12.76
C ALA A 306 7.99 12.32 -11.44
N LYS A 307 6.70 12.61 -11.50
CA LYS A 307 5.76 12.42 -10.39
C LYS A 307 4.84 11.26 -10.75
N ASN A 308 5.00 10.16 -10.04
CA ASN A 308 4.17 8.97 -10.18
C ASN A 308 3.20 8.91 -9.00
N GLU A 309 1.90 9.04 -9.24
CA GLU A 309 0.91 9.16 -8.18
C GLU A 309 -0.30 8.23 -8.39
N ILE A 310 -0.70 7.54 -7.33
CA ILE A 310 -2.02 6.93 -7.19
C ILE A 310 -2.81 7.77 -6.19
N ASP A 311 -3.77 8.53 -6.71
CA ASP A 311 -4.69 9.38 -6.00
C ASP A 311 -6.09 8.73 -5.96
N GLY A 312 -6.15 7.59 -5.28
CA GLY A 312 -7.35 6.77 -5.11
C GLY A 312 -7.02 5.47 -4.38
N MET A 313 -8.05 4.75 -3.95
CA MET A 313 -7.89 3.46 -3.27
C MET A 313 -7.63 2.33 -4.28
N VAL A 314 -6.68 1.44 -3.97
CA VAL A 314 -6.44 0.21 -4.73
C VAL A 314 -6.90 -0.96 -3.88
N ASP A 315 -7.93 -1.67 -4.32
CA ASP A 315 -8.58 -2.74 -3.57
C ASP A 315 -8.86 -3.96 -4.45
N ALA A 316 -8.45 -5.11 -3.95
CA ALA A 316 -8.66 -6.43 -4.54
C ALA A 316 -9.34 -7.29 -3.47
N HIS A 317 -10.67 -7.21 -3.40
CA HIS A 317 -11.43 -7.89 -2.36
C HIS A 317 -11.23 -9.40 -2.48
N GLY A 318 -10.55 -10.06 -1.54
CA GLY A 318 -10.21 -11.49 -1.64
C GLY A 318 -9.07 -11.84 -2.61
N GLY A 319 -8.37 -10.84 -3.15
CA GLY A 319 -7.39 -10.98 -4.21
C GLY A 319 -6.03 -10.34 -3.90
N ASN A 320 -5.23 -10.04 -4.92
CA ASN A 320 -3.88 -9.46 -4.75
C ASN A 320 -3.74 -8.07 -5.38
N ASN A 321 -3.15 -7.14 -4.65
CA ASN A 321 -2.74 -5.83 -5.16
C ASN A 321 -1.22 -5.77 -5.31
N ASP A 322 -0.71 -5.70 -6.53
CA ASP A 322 0.71 -5.56 -6.82
C ASP A 322 0.98 -4.16 -7.39
N ILE A 323 1.70 -3.32 -6.67
CA ILE A 323 2.02 -1.94 -7.06
C ILE A 323 3.53 -1.77 -7.11
N PHE A 324 4.05 -1.36 -8.27
CA PHE A 324 5.49 -1.18 -8.49
C PHE A 324 5.77 0.23 -8.98
N PHE A 325 6.66 0.95 -8.30
CA PHE A 325 7.30 2.17 -8.77
C PHE A 325 8.76 1.85 -9.09
N GLY A 326 9.14 1.92 -10.36
CA GLY A 326 10.44 1.48 -10.89
C GLY A 326 10.36 0.15 -11.66
N THR A 327 11.52 -0.40 -12.02
CA THR A 327 11.59 -1.65 -12.80
C THR A 327 11.27 -2.86 -11.94
N ARG A 328 10.20 -3.57 -12.29
CA ARG A 328 9.87 -4.86 -11.67
C ARG A 328 10.96 -5.89 -11.99
N PRO A 329 11.50 -6.62 -11.00
CA PRO A 329 12.40 -7.74 -11.26
C PRO A 329 11.67 -8.80 -12.08
N THR A 330 12.31 -9.27 -13.14
CA THR A 330 11.75 -10.31 -14.01
C THR A 330 11.86 -11.72 -13.42
N ASP A 331 12.62 -11.90 -12.35
CA ASP A 331 12.77 -13.14 -11.59
C ASP A 331 12.90 -12.87 -10.07
N SER A 332 12.73 -13.90 -9.27
CA SER A 332 12.82 -13.82 -7.79
C SER A 332 14.25 -13.67 -7.27
N ASN A 333 15.26 -13.75 -8.15
CA ASN A 333 16.68 -13.83 -7.78
C ASN A 333 17.48 -12.57 -8.13
N ASN A 334 16.97 -11.69 -9.00
CA ASN A 334 17.64 -10.43 -9.28
C ASN A 334 17.41 -9.43 -8.14
N ALA A 335 18.51 -8.83 -7.69
CA ALA A 335 18.47 -7.71 -6.77
C ALA A 335 17.65 -6.57 -7.39
N ILE A 336 16.66 -6.06 -6.64
CA ILE A 336 15.92 -4.87 -7.03
C ILE A 336 16.87 -3.68 -6.89
N THR A 337 17.30 -3.09 -8.00
CA THR A 337 18.08 -1.86 -7.99
C THR A 337 17.17 -0.67 -8.20
N ALA A 338 17.25 0.31 -7.32
CA ALA A 338 16.55 1.57 -7.50
C ALA A 338 17.15 2.34 -8.69
N SER A 339 16.30 2.98 -9.49
CA SER A 339 16.75 3.78 -10.62
C SER A 339 15.88 5.02 -10.83
N GLY A 340 16.52 6.09 -11.35
CA GLY A 340 15.92 7.41 -11.56
C GLY A 340 15.49 8.13 -10.28
N ASN A 341 15.11 9.40 -10.42
CA ASN A 341 14.78 10.28 -9.29
C ASN A 341 13.30 10.70 -9.30
N ALA A 342 12.41 9.76 -9.64
CA ALA A 342 10.98 10.02 -9.64
C ALA A 342 10.44 10.09 -8.21
N THR A 343 9.57 11.05 -7.91
CA THR A 343 8.79 11.08 -6.67
C THR A 343 7.58 10.16 -6.84
N SER A 344 7.41 9.23 -5.92
CA SER A 344 6.40 8.19 -5.97
C SER A 344 5.43 8.33 -4.80
N LYS A 345 4.12 8.38 -5.07
CA LYS A 345 3.12 8.64 -4.02
C LYS A 345 1.87 7.76 -4.19
N ILE A 346 1.45 7.17 -3.08
CA ILE A 346 0.11 6.59 -2.92
C ILE A 346 -0.61 7.52 -1.93
N THR A 347 -1.56 8.34 -2.42
CA THR A 347 -2.22 9.35 -1.59
C THR A 347 -3.18 8.72 -0.60
N HIS A 348 -3.91 7.69 -1.03
CA HIS A 348 -4.83 6.94 -0.21
C HIS A 348 -4.21 5.60 0.15
N GLY A 349 -4.00 5.38 1.44
CA GLY A 349 -3.34 4.19 1.96
C GLY A 349 -3.95 2.87 1.49
N ILE A 350 -3.31 1.77 1.85
CA ILE A 350 -3.60 0.46 1.28
C ILE A 350 -4.42 -0.37 2.25
N TYR A 351 -5.51 -0.92 1.72
CA TYR A 351 -6.47 -1.72 2.44
C TYR A 351 -6.52 -3.13 1.85
N ALA A 352 -6.21 -4.14 2.67
CA ALA A 352 -6.31 -5.55 2.28
C ALA A 352 -7.40 -6.24 3.11
N ARG A 353 -8.51 -6.60 2.46
CA ARG A 353 -9.59 -7.43 3.03
C ARG A 353 -9.57 -8.78 2.33
N ASP A 354 -9.33 -9.86 3.08
CA ASP A 354 -9.22 -11.24 2.56
C ASP A 354 -8.13 -11.47 1.49
N GLY A 355 -7.30 -10.47 1.21
CA GLY A 355 -6.34 -10.47 0.10
C GLY A 355 -4.90 -10.17 0.56
N SER A 356 -3.97 -10.10 -0.38
CA SER A 356 -2.60 -9.65 -0.12
C SER A 356 -2.24 -8.40 -0.93
N ALA A 357 -1.28 -7.62 -0.46
CA ALA A 357 -0.73 -6.50 -1.22
C ALA A 357 0.80 -6.57 -1.24
N THR A 358 1.40 -6.32 -2.40
CA THR A 358 2.84 -6.15 -2.56
C THR A 358 3.09 -4.77 -3.16
N ILE A 359 3.88 -3.96 -2.48
CA ILE A 359 4.20 -2.58 -2.88
C ILE A 359 5.71 -2.44 -2.88
N VAL A 360 6.25 -1.99 -4.02
CA VAL A 360 7.69 -1.80 -4.17
C VAL A 360 7.96 -0.40 -4.71
N PHE A 361 8.75 0.36 -3.95
CA PHE A 361 9.33 1.63 -4.37
C PHE A 361 10.81 1.44 -4.70
N ALA A 362 11.12 1.28 -5.98
CA ALA A 362 12.46 1.11 -6.54
C ALA A 362 12.91 2.36 -7.33
N THR A 363 12.72 3.53 -6.72
CA THR A 363 13.16 4.84 -7.24
C THR A 363 14.17 5.47 -6.29
N ASN A 364 14.93 6.48 -6.74
CA ASN A 364 15.81 7.27 -5.88
C ASN A 364 15.17 8.58 -5.39
N GLY A 365 14.03 8.98 -5.95
CA GLY A 365 13.26 10.13 -5.45
C GLY A 365 12.47 9.77 -4.19
N ASP A 366 11.74 10.73 -3.63
CA ASP A 366 10.95 10.51 -2.42
C ASP A 366 9.80 9.52 -2.65
N ALA A 367 9.49 8.71 -1.64
CA ALA A 367 8.36 7.79 -1.64
C ALA A 367 7.41 8.09 -0.47
N THR A 368 6.11 8.13 -0.72
CA THR A 368 5.10 8.37 0.32
C THR A 368 3.89 7.47 0.18
N ILE A 369 3.47 6.86 1.30
CA ILE A 369 2.15 6.24 1.46
C ILE A 369 1.35 7.11 2.43
N GLY A 370 0.25 7.69 1.96
CA GLY A 370 -0.66 8.52 2.74
C GLY A 370 -1.73 7.71 3.49
N LYS A 371 -2.64 8.44 4.14
CA LYS A 371 -3.73 7.88 4.94
C LYS A 371 -4.84 7.30 4.07
N ILE A 372 -5.50 6.25 4.53
CA ILE A 372 -6.73 5.73 3.95
C ILE A 372 -7.83 6.78 4.17
N ASN A 373 -8.35 7.35 3.08
CA ASN A 373 -9.50 8.25 3.13
C ASN A 373 -10.78 7.43 3.05
N THR A 374 -11.60 7.47 4.11
CA THR A 374 -12.84 6.69 4.25
C THR A 374 -14.09 7.41 3.74
N ALA A 375 -13.95 8.43 2.89
CA ALA A 375 -15.09 9.15 2.29
C ALA A 375 -16.15 8.23 1.63
N THR A 376 -15.86 6.94 1.41
CA THR A 376 -16.77 5.91 0.90
C THR A 376 -17.51 5.07 1.98
N GLY A 377 -17.54 5.51 3.25
CA GLY A 377 -18.58 5.14 4.23
C GLY A 377 -18.60 3.71 4.76
N SER A 378 -17.63 2.85 4.43
CA SER A 378 -17.73 1.40 4.73
C SER A 378 -16.72 0.87 5.76
N ILE A 379 -15.84 1.71 6.32
CA ILE A 379 -14.81 1.24 7.24
C ILE A 379 -14.64 2.22 8.41
N SER A 380 -15.38 1.99 9.50
CA SER A 380 -15.21 2.76 10.73
C SER A 380 -13.80 2.57 11.30
N GLY A 381 -13.17 3.68 11.73
CA GLY A 381 -11.90 3.67 12.46
C GLY A 381 -10.61 3.58 11.62
N SER A 382 -10.67 3.68 10.28
CA SER A 382 -9.46 3.70 9.41
C SER A 382 -8.95 5.09 9.03
N GLU A 383 -9.61 6.17 9.45
CA GLU A 383 -9.33 7.55 8.99
C GLU A 383 -7.90 8.05 9.21
N ASN A 384 -7.09 7.28 9.95
CA ASN A 384 -5.69 7.57 10.19
C ASN A 384 -4.73 6.45 9.80
N ASP A 385 -5.21 5.33 9.25
CA ASP A 385 -4.36 4.19 8.90
C ASP A 385 -3.77 4.42 7.49
N ALA A 386 -2.47 4.20 7.29
CA ALA A 386 -1.84 4.17 5.96
C ALA A 386 -1.81 2.75 5.37
N LEU A 387 -1.67 1.75 6.23
CA LEU A 387 -1.70 0.32 5.87
C LEU A 387 -2.64 -0.39 6.83
N ARG A 388 -3.64 -1.09 6.29
CA ARG A 388 -4.61 -1.83 7.11
C ARG A 388 -4.91 -3.21 6.54
N ILE A 389 -4.73 -4.24 7.37
CA ILE A 389 -5.26 -5.58 7.12
C ILE A 389 -6.45 -5.80 8.04
N MET A 390 -7.62 -6.08 7.46
CA MET A 390 -8.83 -6.39 8.21
C MET A 390 -9.25 -7.84 8.09
N ASP A 391 -10.10 -8.21 9.05
CA ASP A 391 -10.75 -9.49 9.22
C ASP A 391 -11.30 -10.07 7.92
N GLY A 392 -11.16 -11.39 7.84
CA GLY A 392 -11.31 -12.16 6.63
C GLY A 392 -10.70 -13.56 6.83
N GLY A 393 -11.46 -14.63 6.62
CA GLY A 393 -11.13 -15.98 7.11
C GLY A 393 -9.87 -16.63 6.51
N ALA A 394 -9.23 -16.02 5.51
CA ALA A 394 -8.00 -16.49 4.88
C ALA A 394 -6.74 -15.79 5.41
N SER A 395 -5.56 -16.36 5.24
CA SER A 395 -4.29 -15.64 5.51
C SER A 395 -4.11 -14.48 4.54
N SER A 396 -3.61 -13.34 5.03
CA SER A 396 -3.43 -12.11 4.24
C SER A 396 -2.08 -11.47 4.58
N ASN A 397 -1.39 -10.94 3.58
CA ASN A 397 -0.10 -10.30 3.77
C ASN A 397 -0.03 -8.95 3.05
N ILE A 398 0.43 -7.90 3.74
CA ILE A 398 0.89 -6.66 3.10
C ILE A 398 2.42 -6.67 3.15
N SER A 399 3.07 -6.49 2.01
CA SER A 399 4.52 -6.32 1.91
C SER A 399 4.82 -4.97 1.26
N VAL A 400 5.64 -4.15 1.91
CA VAL A 400 6.10 -2.86 1.40
C VAL A 400 7.63 -2.82 1.42
N SER A 401 8.26 -2.46 0.31
CA SER A 401 9.72 -2.37 0.21
C SER A 401 10.17 -1.06 -0.45
N PHE A 402 11.17 -0.40 0.14
CA PHE A 402 11.75 0.85 -0.34
C PHE A 402 13.25 0.68 -0.65
N TYR A 403 13.67 0.74 -1.93
CA TYR A 403 15.03 0.32 -2.37
C TYR A 403 16.06 1.42 -2.64
N GLY A 404 15.68 2.70 -2.81
CA GLY A 404 16.68 3.76 -3.07
C GLY A 404 16.25 5.19 -2.79
N ASN A 405 15.05 5.38 -2.26
CA ASN A 405 14.42 6.70 -2.14
C ASN A 405 15.17 7.59 -1.14
N ALA A 406 15.29 8.89 -1.42
CA ALA A 406 15.91 9.86 -0.53
C ALA A 406 15.15 9.98 0.81
N ASN A 407 13.83 10.17 0.75
CA ASN A 407 12.93 10.14 1.90
C ASN A 407 11.79 9.14 1.68
N ASN A 408 11.55 8.27 2.67
CA ASN A 408 10.45 7.31 2.69
C ASN A 408 9.49 7.66 3.82
N ILE A 409 8.23 7.93 3.50
CA ILE A 409 7.23 8.34 4.48
C ILE A 409 6.03 7.40 4.44
N ILE A 410 5.67 6.85 5.59
CA ILE A 410 4.35 6.27 5.84
C ILE A 410 3.59 7.25 6.72
N ASP A 411 2.69 8.00 6.11
CA ASP A 411 1.84 8.99 6.79
C ASP A 411 0.52 8.36 7.21
N GLY A 412 0.53 7.75 8.40
CA GLY A 412 -0.62 7.09 9.01
C GLY A 412 -0.23 5.86 9.82
N ASN A 413 -1.21 5.24 10.47
CA ASN A 413 -0.99 4.04 11.27
C ASN A 413 -0.73 2.83 10.38
N ILE A 414 0.02 1.87 10.91
CA ILE A 414 0.14 0.52 10.38
C ILE A 414 -0.68 -0.37 11.29
N ARG A 415 -1.78 -0.95 10.78
CA ARG A 415 -2.72 -1.74 11.59
C ARG A 415 -2.91 -3.14 11.00
N THR A 416 -2.54 -4.15 11.79
CA THR A 416 -2.85 -5.55 11.49
C THR A 416 -3.72 -6.12 12.59
N SER A 417 -4.96 -6.49 12.26
CA SER A 417 -5.91 -6.99 13.24
C SER A 417 -6.57 -8.30 12.80
N ILE A 418 -6.67 -9.27 13.71
CA ILE A 418 -7.46 -10.49 13.56
C ILE A 418 -8.55 -10.50 14.63
N ASN A 419 -9.80 -10.71 14.21
CA ASN A 419 -10.94 -10.80 15.13
C ASN A 419 -11.56 -12.22 15.18
N ALA A 420 -11.17 -13.13 14.28
CA ALA A 420 -11.68 -14.49 14.20
C ALA A 420 -10.56 -15.54 14.35
N ALA A 421 -10.91 -16.72 14.86
CA ALA A 421 -9.98 -17.78 15.29
C ALA A 421 -9.18 -18.51 14.18
N LYS A 422 -9.13 -17.99 12.94
CA LYS A 422 -8.45 -18.67 11.81
C LYS A 422 -7.75 -17.68 10.88
N GLY A 423 -6.49 -17.96 10.56
CA GLY A 423 -5.67 -17.23 9.58
C GLY A 423 -4.44 -16.57 10.19
N ILE A 424 -3.41 -16.36 9.36
CA ILE A 424 -2.21 -15.58 9.70
C ILE A 424 -2.30 -14.25 8.94
N LYS A 425 -2.13 -13.14 9.65
CA LYS A 425 -2.13 -11.80 9.04
C LYS A 425 -0.79 -11.13 9.30
N THR A 426 -0.10 -10.74 8.24
CA THR A 426 1.24 -10.15 8.35
C THR A 426 1.33 -8.84 7.59
N THR A 427 1.89 -7.81 8.21
CA THR A 427 2.39 -6.64 7.50
C THR A 427 3.90 -6.63 7.59
N ASN A 428 4.60 -6.63 6.46
CA ASN A 428 6.05 -6.61 6.36
C ASN A 428 6.48 -5.32 5.65
N ILE A 429 7.34 -4.53 6.28
CA ILE A 429 7.83 -3.26 5.75
C ILE A 429 9.35 -3.28 5.79
N ASN A 430 10.01 -3.07 4.65
CA ASN A 430 11.46 -3.07 4.54
C ASN A 430 11.93 -1.74 3.93
N PHE A 431 12.68 -0.97 4.70
CA PHE A 431 13.39 0.22 4.24
C PHE A 431 14.84 -0.16 3.96
N PHE A 432 15.24 -0.26 2.70
CA PHE A 432 16.61 -0.64 2.35
C PHE A 432 17.58 0.55 2.39
N ALA A 433 17.10 1.77 2.11
CA ALA A 433 17.89 2.99 1.98
C ALA A 433 17.11 4.25 2.41
N GLY A 434 17.81 5.39 2.50
CA GLY A 434 17.20 6.72 2.67
C GLY A 434 16.91 7.14 4.11
N THR A 435 16.23 8.28 4.26
CA THR A 435 15.65 8.76 5.52
C THR A 435 14.22 8.25 5.63
N ASN A 436 13.91 7.52 6.71
CA ASN A 436 12.65 6.78 6.83
C ASN A 436 11.81 7.32 7.99
N LYS A 437 10.51 7.51 7.74
CA LYS A 437 9.58 8.05 8.72
C LYS A 437 8.25 7.30 8.72
N ILE A 438 7.81 6.88 9.90
CA ILE A 438 6.46 6.37 10.15
C ILE A 438 5.77 7.37 11.06
N SER A 439 4.79 8.09 10.53
CA SER A 439 4.14 9.20 11.24
C SER A 439 3.00 8.75 12.17
N GLY A 440 2.42 7.56 11.95
CA GLY A 440 1.34 7.02 12.77
C GLY A 440 1.74 5.86 13.67
N ASN A 441 0.75 5.30 14.37
CA ASN A 441 0.94 4.19 15.31
C ASN A 441 1.20 2.87 14.58
N ILE A 442 1.96 1.97 15.19
CA ILE A 442 2.13 0.59 14.75
C ILE A 442 1.31 -0.28 15.70
N ILE A 443 0.18 -0.78 15.21
CA ILE A 443 -0.84 -1.46 16.02
C ILE A 443 -1.03 -2.88 15.49
N VAL A 444 -0.94 -3.84 16.41
CA VAL A 444 -1.28 -5.23 16.13
C VAL A 444 -2.24 -5.77 17.18
N SER A 445 -3.24 -6.53 16.74
CA SER A 445 -4.18 -7.20 17.64
C SER A 445 -4.50 -8.61 17.13
N GLY A 446 -4.22 -9.63 17.94
CA GLY A 446 -4.61 -11.03 17.69
C GLY A 446 -5.65 -11.50 18.70
N TYR A 447 -6.47 -12.49 18.34
CA TYR A 447 -7.45 -13.10 19.23
C TYR A 447 -7.23 -14.62 19.32
N GLY A 448 -7.09 -15.15 20.54
CA GLY A 448 -6.78 -16.56 20.77
C GLY A 448 -5.44 -16.98 20.14
N ASP A 449 -5.42 -18.13 19.46
CA ASP A 449 -4.22 -18.67 18.80
C ASP A 449 -3.91 -18.01 17.44
N ALA A 450 -4.72 -17.06 16.98
CA ALA A 450 -4.50 -16.41 15.69
C ALA A 450 -3.43 -15.31 15.79
N HIS A 451 -2.33 -15.48 15.06
CA HIS A 451 -1.20 -14.57 15.09
C HIS A 451 -1.31 -13.46 14.04
N ALA A 452 -1.45 -12.23 14.52
CA ALA A 452 -1.26 -11.03 13.73
C ALA A 452 0.16 -10.52 13.97
N THR A 453 0.89 -10.19 12.90
CA THR A 453 2.27 -9.70 13.03
C THR A 453 2.52 -8.47 12.18
N ASN A 454 3.15 -7.44 12.76
CA ASN A 454 3.82 -6.38 12.01
C ASN A 454 5.33 -6.62 12.09
N THR A 455 6.01 -6.68 10.95
CA THR A 455 7.48 -6.72 10.86
C THR A 455 7.95 -5.46 10.13
N ILE A 456 8.81 -4.68 10.75
CA ILE A 456 9.37 -3.45 10.18
C ILE A 456 10.89 -3.55 10.27
N ASN A 457 11.58 -3.48 9.14
CA ASN A 457 13.03 -3.55 9.07
C ASN A 457 13.59 -2.29 8.41
N PHE A 458 14.51 -1.63 9.10
CA PHE A 458 15.35 -0.57 8.56
C PHE A 458 16.74 -1.15 8.32
N MET A 459 17.12 -1.33 7.05
CA MET A 459 18.31 -2.08 6.64
C MET A 459 19.54 -1.17 6.43
N GLU A 460 20.68 -1.81 6.17
CA GLU A 460 22.05 -1.28 6.23
C GLU A 460 22.27 0.14 5.70
N THR A 461 21.63 0.52 4.59
CA THR A 461 21.91 1.79 3.89
C THR A 461 20.96 2.94 4.24
N SER A 462 20.11 2.78 5.26
CA SER A 462 19.28 3.87 5.78
C SER A 462 20.11 4.91 6.56
N ILE A 463 19.79 6.20 6.41
CA ILE A 463 20.56 7.33 6.97
C ILE A 463 20.02 7.75 8.34
N SER A 464 18.69 7.80 8.48
CA SER A 464 17.97 8.11 9.71
C SER A 464 16.59 7.46 9.70
N ASN A 465 16.10 7.06 10.87
CA ASN A 465 14.82 6.34 10.98
C ASN A 465 14.01 6.86 12.17
N GLU A 466 12.76 7.24 11.91
CA GLU A 466 11.89 7.85 12.91
C GLU A 466 10.51 7.17 12.92
N ILE A 467 10.08 6.77 14.12
CA ILE A 467 8.71 6.31 14.40
C ILE A 467 8.08 7.31 15.36
N LEU A 468 7.10 8.07 14.89
CA LEU A 468 6.42 9.09 15.70
C LEU A 468 5.28 8.53 16.55
N GLY A 469 4.57 7.53 16.04
CA GLY A 469 3.41 6.96 16.72
C GLY A 469 3.75 5.90 17.76
N ASN A 470 2.74 5.49 18.52
CA ASN A 470 2.86 4.43 19.52
C ASN A 470 3.05 3.06 18.85
N ILE A 471 3.76 2.17 19.54
CA ILE A 471 3.89 0.75 19.17
C ILE A 471 3.04 -0.05 20.15
N GLN A 472 1.99 -0.71 19.64
CA GLN A 472 0.96 -1.35 20.47
C GLN A 472 0.74 -2.80 20.02
N ALA A 473 0.91 -3.75 20.94
CA ALA A 473 0.61 -5.17 20.72
C ALA A 473 -0.47 -5.65 21.68
N ASN A 474 -1.60 -6.09 21.13
CA ASN A 474 -2.76 -6.54 21.89
C ASN A 474 -3.07 -8.02 21.63
N GLY A 475 -3.60 -8.72 22.63
CA GLY A 475 -3.99 -10.12 22.53
C GLY A 475 -2.79 -11.01 22.18
N SER A 476 -2.87 -11.83 21.12
CA SER A 476 -1.73 -12.63 20.64
C SER A 476 -0.93 -11.95 19.51
N GLY A 477 -1.13 -10.65 19.31
CA GLY A 477 -0.47 -9.88 18.27
C GLY A 477 1.02 -9.62 18.57
N THR A 478 1.84 -9.55 17.52
CA THR A 478 3.29 -9.32 17.62
C THR A 478 3.75 -8.16 16.75
N ASN A 479 4.47 -7.18 17.32
CA ASN A 479 5.24 -6.20 16.54
C ASN A 479 6.72 -6.58 16.62
N LYS A 480 7.40 -6.67 15.48
CA LYS A 480 8.85 -6.86 15.37
C LYS A 480 9.45 -5.69 14.59
N ILE A 481 10.29 -4.90 15.24
CA ILE A 481 10.91 -3.72 14.65
C ILE A 481 12.43 -3.87 14.75
N THR A 482 13.12 -3.84 13.63
CA THR A 482 14.57 -4.04 13.56
C THR A 482 15.21 -2.83 12.89
N PHE A 483 16.11 -2.15 13.61
CA PHE A 483 17.02 -1.15 13.08
C PHE A 483 18.36 -1.83 12.78
N ASN A 484 18.42 -2.54 11.66
CA ASN A 484 19.62 -3.20 11.17
C ASN A 484 20.37 -2.29 10.20
N ASN A 485 20.78 -1.12 10.65
CA ASN A 485 21.37 -0.13 9.78
C ASN A 485 22.62 0.52 10.33
N SER A 486 23.37 1.11 9.40
CA SER A 486 24.46 2.03 9.71
C SER A 486 23.98 3.48 9.89
N ALA A 487 22.66 3.67 10.14
CA ALA A 487 22.08 4.99 10.28
C ALA A 487 22.75 5.78 11.40
N THR A 488 22.78 7.10 11.26
CA THR A 488 23.33 7.98 12.29
C THR A 488 22.40 8.07 13.50
N THR A 489 21.08 7.95 13.28
CA THR A 489 20.04 8.14 14.29
C THR A 489 18.86 7.20 14.07
N ASN A 490 18.38 6.59 15.15
CA ASN A 490 17.11 5.85 15.20
C ASN A 490 16.27 6.38 16.38
N SER A 491 15.03 6.76 16.11
CA SER A 491 14.16 7.39 17.11
C SER A 491 12.76 6.77 17.14
N ILE A 492 12.27 6.48 18.35
CA ILE A 492 10.88 6.12 18.64
C ILE A 492 10.33 7.18 19.61
N VAL A 493 9.39 7.99 19.14
CA VAL A 493 8.80 9.05 19.97
C VAL A 493 7.59 8.55 20.76
N GLY A 494 6.76 7.69 20.14
CA GLY A 494 5.55 7.17 20.77
C GLY A 494 5.80 6.13 21.86
N ASN A 495 4.78 5.87 22.66
CA ASN A 495 4.80 4.86 23.71
C ASN A 495 4.90 3.44 23.12
N ILE A 496 5.57 2.55 23.84
CA ILE A 496 5.63 1.11 23.55
C ILE A 496 4.74 0.41 24.58
N SER A 497 3.73 -0.32 24.12
CA SER A 497 2.75 -0.95 25.00
C SER A 497 2.35 -2.36 24.56
N ALA A 498 2.30 -3.29 25.50
CA ALA A 498 1.92 -4.68 25.27
C ALA A 498 0.80 -5.10 26.25
N SER A 499 -0.38 -5.43 25.71
CA SER A 499 -1.53 -5.94 26.46
C SER A 499 -1.81 -7.37 26.00
N SER A 500 -1.22 -8.35 26.68
CA SER A 500 -1.08 -9.76 26.27
C SER A 500 -0.21 -10.04 25.03
N GLY A 501 0.01 -9.04 24.16
CA GLY A 501 0.80 -9.19 22.94
C GLY A 501 2.31 -9.08 23.18
N THR A 502 3.08 -9.10 22.09
CA THR A 502 4.54 -8.97 22.15
C THR A 502 5.03 -7.82 21.27
N ASN A 503 5.87 -6.94 21.80
CA ASN A 503 6.69 -6.03 21.02
C ASN A 503 8.16 -6.45 21.14
N THR A 504 8.83 -6.66 20.02
CA THR A 504 10.27 -6.91 19.94
C THR A 504 10.91 -5.78 19.13
N ILE A 505 11.82 -5.03 19.74
CA ILE A 505 12.53 -3.90 19.12
C ILE A 505 14.02 -4.19 19.20
N THR A 506 14.70 -4.20 18.07
CA THR A 506 16.12 -4.52 17.98
C THR A 506 16.89 -3.39 17.32
N PHE A 507 17.98 -2.94 17.93
CA PHE A 507 18.94 -2.01 17.37
C PHE A 507 20.27 -2.75 17.10
N GLY A 508 20.68 -2.83 15.84
CA GLY A 508 21.85 -3.58 15.36
C GLY A 508 21.56 -5.04 15.01
N GLU A 509 22.56 -5.73 14.45
CA GLU A 509 22.49 -7.17 14.13
C GLU A 509 22.83 -8.04 15.34
N ASP A 510 22.11 -9.14 15.49
CA ASP A 510 22.51 -10.21 16.39
C ASP A 510 23.67 -11.01 15.78
N THR A 511 24.90 -10.67 16.16
CA THR A 511 26.11 -11.35 15.70
C THR A 511 26.36 -12.70 16.38
N SER A 512 25.50 -13.13 17.32
CA SER A 512 25.66 -14.41 18.04
C SER A 512 25.53 -15.65 17.15
N SER A 513 25.00 -15.49 15.93
CA SER A 513 24.82 -16.56 14.94
C SER A 513 26.09 -16.92 14.13
N GLY A 514 27.27 -16.39 14.51
CA GLY A 514 28.56 -16.81 13.94
C GLY A 514 28.92 -16.17 12.59
N GLY A 515 28.15 -15.20 12.12
CA GLY A 515 28.53 -14.34 11.00
C GLY A 515 29.56 -13.29 11.44
N THR A 516 30.61 -13.08 10.65
CA THR A 516 31.55 -11.97 10.85
C THR A 516 30.76 -10.66 10.86
N PRO A 517 30.86 -9.80 11.92
CA PRO A 517 30.13 -8.55 11.99
C PRO A 517 30.43 -7.69 10.77
N LYS A 518 29.46 -7.51 9.87
CA LYS A 518 29.63 -6.66 8.69
C LYS A 518 29.32 -5.23 9.10
N GLY A 519 30.35 -4.37 9.13
CA GLY A 519 30.20 -2.92 9.28
C GLY A 519 29.83 -2.44 10.69
N LYS A 520 30.83 -2.28 11.55
CA LYS A 520 30.67 -1.66 12.88
C LYS A 520 30.38 -0.15 12.71
N ALA A 521 29.12 0.26 12.70
CA ALA A 521 28.77 1.67 12.87
C ALA A 521 29.10 2.09 14.32
N SER A 522 30.28 2.68 14.50
CA SER A 522 30.75 3.18 15.79
C SER A 522 30.00 4.46 16.13
N SER A 523 29.04 4.39 17.07
CA SER A 523 28.21 5.49 17.64
C SER A 523 26.88 5.85 16.96
N VAL A 524 25.97 4.87 16.80
CA VAL A 524 24.58 5.18 16.44
C VAL A 524 23.81 5.70 17.65
N ALA A 525 23.14 6.85 17.52
CA ALA A 525 22.24 7.37 18.55
C ALA A 525 20.86 6.71 18.45
N ASN A 526 20.51 5.90 19.45
CA ASN A 526 19.21 5.22 19.52
C ASN A 526 18.40 5.81 20.68
N THR A 527 17.22 6.36 20.39
CA THR A 527 16.39 7.06 21.40
C THR A 527 14.96 6.54 21.42
N ILE A 528 14.43 6.32 22.61
CA ILE A 528 13.00 6.06 22.88
C ILE A 528 12.52 7.16 23.81
N THR A 529 11.57 7.98 23.37
CA THR A 529 11.03 9.08 24.20
C THR A 529 9.73 8.68 24.90
N GLY A 530 8.98 7.74 24.33
CA GLY A 530 7.73 7.26 24.91
C GLY A 530 7.93 6.34 26.12
N ASN A 531 6.87 6.17 26.90
CA ASN A 531 6.81 5.20 27.99
C ASN A 531 6.84 3.77 27.45
N ILE A 532 7.42 2.84 28.21
CA ILE A 532 7.42 1.40 27.94
C ILE A 532 6.49 0.73 28.97
N SER A 533 5.43 0.08 28.50
CA SER A 533 4.38 -0.45 29.38
C SER A 533 3.94 -1.88 29.02
N ALA A 534 3.86 -2.76 30.02
CA ALA A 534 3.38 -4.14 29.85
C ALA A 534 2.18 -4.43 30.78
N ASN A 535 0.99 -4.55 30.20
CA ASN A 535 -0.26 -4.90 30.88
C ASN A 535 -0.65 -6.34 30.52
N SER A 536 0.14 -7.33 30.96
CA SER A 536 0.08 -8.77 30.61
C SER A 536 0.83 -9.22 29.34
N GLY A 537 1.35 -8.28 28.55
CA GLY A 537 2.17 -8.61 27.38
C GLY A 537 3.67 -8.62 27.65
N THR A 538 4.46 -8.72 26.59
CA THR A 538 5.92 -8.64 26.64
C THR A 538 6.43 -7.50 25.77
N ASN A 539 7.30 -6.64 26.32
CA ASN A 539 8.14 -5.76 25.53
C ASN A 539 9.60 -6.23 25.66
N GLU A 540 10.25 -6.52 24.54
CA GLU A 540 11.66 -6.85 24.47
C GLU A 540 12.38 -5.80 23.61
N ILE A 541 13.37 -5.13 24.18
CA ILE A 541 14.15 -4.08 23.53
C ILE A 541 15.62 -4.44 23.67
N THR A 542 16.32 -4.62 22.55
CA THR A 542 17.71 -5.07 22.55
C THR A 542 18.58 -4.17 21.69
N LEU A 543 19.72 -3.73 22.23
CA LEU A 543 20.80 -3.06 21.53
C LEU A 543 22.00 -4.02 21.43
N TYR A 544 22.31 -4.48 20.23
CA TYR A 544 23.44 -5.37 19.96
C TYR A 544 24.74 -4.60 19.66
N THR A 545 24.63 -3.37 19.15
CA THR A 545 25.80 -2.60 18.72
C THR A 545 26.70 -2.25 19.90
N ALA A 546 27.90 -2.83 19.93
CA ALA A 546 28.90 -2.55 20.95
C ALA A 546 29.21 -1.05 21.05
N ASP A 547 29.40 -0.58 22.28
CA ASP A 547 29.77 0.82 22.60
C ASP A 547 28.75 1.88 22.14
N SER A 548 27.58 1.48 21.67
CA SER A 548 26.47 2.39 21.37
C SER A 548 25.62 2.64 22.62
N THR A 549 24.82 3.71 22.60
CA THR A 549 23.92 4.05 23.71
C THR A 549 22.46 3.94 23.26
N LEU A 550 21.64 3.29 24.09
CA LEU A 550 20.18 3.35 24.03
C LEU A 550 19.69 4.34 25.10
N ALA A 551 19.17 5.48 24.66
CA ALA A 551 18.56 6.48 25.53
C ALA A 551 17.04 6.25 25.65
N ILE A 552 16.52 6.24 26.87
CA ILE A 552 15.10 6.09 27.19
C ILE A 552 14.68 7.29 28.04
N ASN A 553 13.80 8.13 27.51
CA ASN A 553 13.33 9.35 28.16
C ASN A 553 11.87 9.23 28.65
N GLY A 554 11.44 8.00 28.96
CA GLY A 554 10.10 7.66 29.41
C GLY A 554 10.10 6.68 30.59
N SER A 555 8.95 6.51 31.24
CA SER A 555 8.78 5.55 32.33
C SER A 555 8.76 4.10 31.81
N ILE A 556 9.20 3.17 32.65
CA ILE A 556 9.10 1.72 32.42
C ILE A 556 8.11 1.19 33.44
N THR A 557 6.93 0.75 33.00
CA THR A 557 5.86 0.29 33.89
C THR A 557 5.38 -1.09 33.50
N ASN A 558 5.11 -1.94 34.48
CA ASN A 558 4.62 -3.28 34.26
C ASN A 558 3.55 -3.60 35.29
N ASN A 559 2.39 -4.03 34.83
CA ASN A 559 1.23 -4.35 35.65
C ASN A 559 1.01 -5.88 35.81
N ALA A 560 1.39 -6.66 34.78
CA ALA A 560 1.10 -8.10 34.73
C ALA A 560 1.91 -8.89 33.69
N GLY A 561 2.92 -8.29 33.06
CA GLY A 561 3.66 -8.85 31.93
C GLY A 561 5.18 -8.81 32.14
N THR A 562 5.94 -8.61 31.06
CA THR A 562 7.41 -8.47 31.12
C THR A 562 7.89 -7.30 30.27
N ASN A 563 8.76 -6.46 30.82
CA ASN A 563 9.61 -5.56 30.04
C ASN A 563 11.05 -6.05 30.16
N THR A 564 11.72 -6.28 29.04
CA THR A 564 13.13 -6.69 28.97
C THR A 564 13.88 -5.70 28.10
N ILE A 565 14.89 -5.04 28.66
CA ILE A 565 15.71 -4.04 27.97
C ILE A 565 17.18 -4.46 28.11
N LYS A 566 17.85 -4.71 26.99
CA LYS A 566 19.21 -5.27 26.95
C LYS A 566 20.14 -4.43 26.09
N ALA A 567 21.35 -4.20 26.59
CA ALA A 567 22.49 -3.65 25.86
C ALA A 567 23.77 -4.28 26.40
N GLU A 568 23.89 -5.60 26.33
CA GLU A 568 24.96 -6.37 27.01
C GLU A 568 26.38 -5.92 26.63
N ASN A 569 26.55 -5.37 25.42
CA ASN A 569 27.81 -4.84 24.91
C ASN A 569 27.82 -3.29 24.79
N GLY A 570 26.75 -2.63 25.22
CA GLY A 570 26.53 -1.19 25.05
C GLY A 570 26.03 -0.52 26.33
N SER A 571 25.60 0.73 26.18
CA SER A 571 25.16 1.55 27.31
C SER A 571 23.64 1.75 27.26
N ILE A 572 22.99 1.76 28.42
CA ILE A 572 21.61 2.25 28.55
C ILE A 572 21.61 3.50 29.41
N THR A 573 20.93 4.53 28.93
CA THR A 573 20.65 5.74 29.69
C THR A 573 19.14 5.87 29.85
N ILE A 574 18.66 6.03 31.08
CA ILE A 574 17.24 6.28 31.38
C ILE A 574 17.18 7.61 32.12
N LYS A 575 16.68 8.67 31.50
CA LYS A 575 16.76 10.02 32.06
C LYS A 575 15.44 10.75 32.01
N LYS A 576 15.25 11.63 33.00
CA LYS A 576 14.26 12.71 32.93
C LYS A 576 14.54 13.56 31.70
N ALA A 577 13.52 13.78 30.86
CA ALA A 577 13.63 14.80 29.84
C ALA A 577 13.80 16.15 30.54
N GLU A 578 14.71 17.00 30.05
CA GLU A 578 15.13 18.24 30.73
C GLU A 578 13.95 19.16 31.11
N ASP A 579 12.81 19.01 30.43
CA ASP A 579 11.60 19.82 30.61
C ASP A 579 10.36 19.03 31.12
N SER A 580 10.47 17.74 31.50
CA SER A 580 9.27 17.00 31.93
C SER A 580 9.00 17.16 33.43
N GLU A 581 7.88 17.79 33.78
CA GLU A 581 7.29 17.71 35.14
C GLU A 581 6.86 16.29 35.51
N ASN A 582 6.73 15.41 34.51
CA ASN A 582 6.32 14.02 34.72
C ASN A 582 7.34 13.26 35.55
N ASN A 583 6.84 12.53 36.54
CA ASN A 583 7.64 11.62 37.33
C ASN A 583 8.07 10.43 36.47
N ILE A 584 9.36 10.30 36.16
CA ILE A 584 9.88 9.12 35.46
C ILE A 584 10.09 8.02 36.47
N SER A 585 9.63 6.81 36.17
CA SER A 585 9.73 5.70 37.12
C SER A 585 9.96 4.36 36.45
N ILE A 586 10.56 3.44 37.20
CA ILE A 586 10.69 2.03 36.88
C ILE A 586 9.80 1.26 37.85
N LYS A 587 8.64 0.80 37.39
CA LYS A 587 7.59 0.21 38.24
C LYS A 587 7.22 -1.19 37.80
N ALA A 588 7.36 -2.15 38.70
CA ALA A 588 6.71 -3.45 38.62
C ALA A 588 5.57 -3.45 39.64
N GLU A 589 4.37 -3.13 39.17
CA GLU A 589 3.14 -3.02 39.98
C GLU A 589 2.05 -3.96 39.47
N GLY A 590 0.90 -4.04 40.15
CA GLY A 590 -0.27 -4.74 39.61
C GLY A 590 -0.57 -6.16 40.09
N GLY A 591 -1.55 -6.80 39.43
CA GLY A 591 -2.23 -8.00 39.94
C GLY A 591 -1.53 -9.34 39.75
N TRP A 592 -0.49 -9.41 38.92
CA TRP A 592 0.16 -10.67 38.51
C TRP A 592 1.69 -10.56 38.58
N ASN A 593 2.40 -11.57 38.08
CA ASN A 593 3.87 -11.57 37.96
C ASN A 593 4.33 -10.50 36.95
N ALA A 594 4.61 -9.29 37.45
CA ALA A 594 5.17 -8.18 36.69
C ALA A 594 6.70 -8.17 36.83
N THR A 595 7.44 -8.26 35.73
CA THR A 595 8.91 -8.19 35.75
C THR A 595 9.46 -7.13 34.81
N ASN A 596 10.26 -6.21 35.31
CA ASN A 596 11.15 -5.37 34.50
C ASN A 596 12.57 -5.91 34.60
N THR A 597 13.23 -6.13 33.47
CA THR A 597 14.63 -6.56 33.38
C THR A 597 15.39 -5.54 32.55
N ILE A 598 16.44 -4.95 33.11
CA ILE A 598 17.31 -3.96 32.47
C ILE A 598 18.75 -4.46 32.60
N ILE A 599 19.42 -4.74 31.49
CA ILE A 599 20.79 -5.28 31.48
C ILE A 599 21.63 -4.47 30.50
N ALA A 600 22.78 -3.96 30.93
CA ALA A 600 23.72 -3.29 30.03
C ALA A 600 25.18 -3.51 30.43
N LYS A 601 26.12 -3.18 29.51
CA LYS A 601 27.54 -3.02 29.85
C LYS A 601 27.71 -1.86 30.82
N THR A 602 27.16 -0.70 30.45
CA THR A 602 27.10 0.47 31.35
C THR A 602 25.69 1.02 31.50
N LEU A 603 25.36 1.52 32.70
CA LEU A 603 24.06 2.10 33.03
C LEU A 603 24.18 3.55 33.55
N ASP A 604 23.28 4.41 33.12
CA ASP A 604 23.08 5.75 33.69
C ASP A 604 21.56 5.99 33.84
N ILE A 605 21.04 5.75 35.05
CA ILE A 605 19.62 5.87 35.38
C ILE A 605 19.42 7.12 36.24
N ASP A 606 18.51 8.00 35.84
CA ASP A 606 18.07 9.18 36.57
C ASP A 606 16.54 9.27 36.52
N VAL A 607 15.90 8.78 37.58
CA VAL A 607 14.44 8.60 37.68
C VAL A 607 13.93 9.08 39.03
N ASP A 608 12.63 9.30 39.17
CA ASP A 608 12.05 9.66 40.47
C ASP A 608 11.89 8.43 41.37
N MET A 609 11.55 7.27 40.81
CA MET A 609 11.21 6.09 41.62
C MET A 609 11.54 4.76 40.93
N ILE A 610 12.10 3.83 41.69
CA ILE A 610 12.18 2.40 41.35
C ILE A 610 11.29 1.65 42.34
N LEU A 611 10.18 1.08 41.86
CA LEU A 611 9.16 0.46 42.71
C LEU A 611 8.87 -0.98 42.28
N ALA A 612 8.96 -1.92 43.21
CA ALA A 612 8.35 -3.24 43.12
C ALA A 612 7.25 -3.34 44.19
N GLY A 613 5.97 -3.24 43.83
CA GLY A 613 4.91 -3.26 44.84
C GLY A 613 3.49 -2.95 44.33
N ASN A 614 2.56 -2.73 45.26
CA ASN A 614 1.20 -2.20 45.01
C ASN A 614 0.13 -3.18 44.44
N HIS A 615 -0.25 -4.21 45.21
CA HIS A 615 -1.56 -4.89 45.05
C HIS A 615 -1.97 -5.74 46.27
N TYR A 616 -3.28 -5.88 46.50
CA TYR A 616 -3.92 -6.45 47.70
C TYR A 616 -3.98 -7.99 47.81
N ASN A 617 -3.49 -8.76 46.82
CA ASN A 617 -3.58 -10.23 46.84
C ASN A 617 -2.20 -10.89 46.95
N GLY A 618 -2.00 -11.65 48.03
CA GLY A 618 -0.75 -12.28 48.43
C GLY A 618 -0.22 -13.32 47.45
N ASP A 619 1.11 -13.43 47.38
CA ASP A 619 1.94 -14.43 46.68
C ASP A 619 2.36 -14.19 45.21
N GLN A 620 1.96 -13.09 44.57
CA GLN A 620 2.49 -12.76 43.22
C GLN A 620 3.85 -12.05 43.30
N GLY A 621 4.79 -12.43 42.42
CA GLY A 621 6.17 -11.93 42.43
C GLY A 621 6.39 -10.77 41.48
N ARG A 622 6.50 -9.54 42.00
CA ARG A 622 6.84 -8.34 41.20
C ARG A 622 8.32 -8.05 41.29
N LYS A 623 8.98 -7.85 40.16
CA LYS A 623 10.44 -7.76 40.12
C LYS A 623 10.92 -6.62 39.25
N ASN A 624 11.87 -5.84 39.77
CA ASN A 624 12.77 -5.06 38.95
C ASN A 624 14.16 -5.70 39.05
N ILE A 625 14.73 -6.12 37.92
CA ILE A 625 16.07 -6.69 37.81
C ILE A 625 16.90 -5.72 36.99
N ILE A 626 17.87 -5.06 37.62
CA ILE A 626 18.72 -4.03 37.00
C ILE A 626 20.16 -4.47 37.12
N THR A 627 20.84 -4.67 35.99
CA THR A 627 22.20 -5.19 35.94
C THR A 627 23.09 -4.33 35.04
N ALA A 628 24.20 -3.82 35.58
CA ALA A 628 25.31 -3.29 34.80
C ALA A 628 26.51 -4.23 34.94
N THR A 629 27.04 -4.78 33.84
CA THR A 629 28.14 -5.74 33.91
C THR A 629 29.51 -5.08 34.14
N GLU A 630 29.72 -3.85 33.68
CA GLU A 630 30.96 -3.10 33.91
C GLU A 630 30.81 -1.96 34.91
N SER A 631 29.88 -1.02 34.69
CA SER A 631 29.67 0.13 35.60
C SER A 631 28.26 0.70 35.50
N GLY A 632 27.73 1.27 36.59
CA GLY A 632 26.41 1.89 36.56
C GLY A 632 26.21 3.02 37.56
N ILE A 633 25.50 4.07 37.17
CA ILE A 633 25.03 5.12 38.06
C ILE A 633 23.51 5.06 38.13
N ILE A 634 22.94 5.00 39.34
CA ILE A 634 21.51 5.13 39.58
C ILE A 634 21.27 6.34 40.45
N LYS A 635 20.51 7.31 39.96
CA LYS A 635 19.94 8.44 40.69
C LYS A 635 18.44 8.22 40.78
N ALA A 636 17.94 8.11 42.01
CA ALA A 636 16.53 7.93 42.29
C ALA A 636 16.09 8.85 43.44
N ASN A 637 14.84 9.33 43.48
CA ASN A 637 14.34 9.84 44.77
C ASN A 637 14.10 8.65 45.70
N SER A 638 13.51 7.56 45.20
CA SER A 638 13.18 6.40 46.03
C SER A 638 13.41 5.07 45.33
N ILE A 639 13.93 4.08 46.07
CA ILE A 639 13.99 2.68 45.67
C ILE A 639 13.18 1.89 46.70
N VAL A 640 12.00 1.40 46.30
CA VAL A 640 11.00 0.85 47.21
C VAL A 640 10.59 -0.56 46.79
N ALA A 641 10.68 -1.51 47.72
CA ALA A 641 10.03 -2.81 47.61
C ALA A 641 8.94 -2.89 48.69
N ASN A 642 7.67 -2.98 48.31
CA ASN A 642 6.54 -2.87 49.25
C ASN A 642 5.58 -4.08 49.14
N ASN A 643 4.94 -4.45 50.26
CA ASN A 643 3.71 -5.23 50.43
C ASN A 643 3.86 -6.73 50.76
N ASP A 644 2.73 -7.40 51.02
CA ASP A 644 2.56 -8.78 51.55
C ASP A 644 3.07 -9.96 50.68
N GLY A 645 3.71 -9.68 49.53
CA GLY A 645 4.19 -10.68 48.56
C GLY A 645 5.71 -10.61 48.31
N ILE A 646 6.24 -11.50 47.46
CA ILE A 646 7.66 -11.57 47.11
C ILE A 646 8.00 -10.47 46.07
N ASN A 647 7.97 -9.21 46.49
CA ASN A 647 8.31 -8.07 45.65
C ASN A 647 9.81 -7.78 45.77
N ILE A 648 10.54 -7.77 44.65
CA ILE A 648 12.01 -7.73 44.65
C ILE A 648 12.52 -6.60 43.75
N ASN A 649 13.33 -5.71 44.29
CA ASN A 649 14.28 -4.93 43.49
C ASN A 649 15.64 -5.61 43.57
N GLN A 650 16.11 -6.20 42.47
CA GLN A 650 17.43 -6.80 42.36
C GLN A 650 18.32 -5.88 41.51
N ILE A 651 19.28 -5.23 42.15
CA ILE A 651 20.20 -4.28 41.51
C ILE A 651 21.62 -4.83 41.62
N THR A 652 22.26 -5.13 40.49
CA THR A 652 23.65 -5.60 40.43
C THR A 652 24.45 -4.66 39.53
N LEU A 653 25.34 -3.87 40.09
CA LEU A 653 26.18 -2.97 39.30
C LEU A 653 27.64 -3.41 39.40
N GLY A 654 28.36 -3.37 38.29
CA GLY A 654 29.78 -3.71 38.22
C GLY A 654 30.67 -2.70 38.97
N ASN A 655 31.93 -2.61 38.54
CA ASN A 655 32.91 -1.72 39.15
C ASN A 655 32.56 -0.24 38.86
N ASN A 656 33.07 0.69 39.68
CA ASN A 656 32.86 2.14 39.50
C ASN A 656 31.39 2.58 39.55
N SER A 657 30.56 1.85 40.28
CA SER A 657 29.12 2.07 40.30
C SER A 657 28.63 2.89 41.49
N GLN A 658 27.56 3.65 41.30
CA GLN A 658 26.98 4.54 42.32
C GLN A 658 25.46 4.37 42.39
N ILE A 659 24.93 4.42 43.62
CA ILE A 659 23.50 4.60 43.87
C ILE A 659 23.33 5.87 44.70
N ILE A 660 22.60 6.83 44.17
CA ILE A 660 22.25 8.10 44.82
C ILE A 660 20.73 8.09 44.94
N ALA A 661 20.23 7.60 46.07
CA ALA A 661 18.83 7.60 46.41
C ALA A 661 18.56 8.64 47.50
N LYS A 662 17.35 9.22 47.61
CA LYS A 662 16.96 9.86 48.89
C LYS A 662 16.55 8.80 49.90
N GLU A 663 15.83 7.79 49.43
CA GLU A 663 15.32 6.69 50.25
C GLU A 663 15.51 5.32 49.56
N ILE A 664 15.99 4.33 50.31
CA ILE A 664 15.96 2.90 49.95
C ILE A 664 15.14 2.18 51.02
N SER A 665 13.95 1.73 50.67
CA SER A 665 12.93 1.26 51.62
C SER A 665 12.39 -0.12 51.29
N ALA A 666 12.38 -1.02 52.27
CA ALA A 666 11.75 -2.34 52.18
C ALA A 666 10.59 -2.45 53.18
N GLN A 667 9.36 -2.66 52.69
CA GLN A 667 8.15 -2.72 53.50
C GLN A 667 7.45 -4.09 53.36
N GLY A 668 6.81 -4.57 54.42
CA GLY A 668 6.05 -5.82 54.37
C GLY A 668 6.93 -7.04 54.10
N LYS A 669 6.72 -7.80 53.02
CA LYS A 669 7.63 -8.88 52.57
C LYS A 669 8.53 -8.44 51.41
N GLY A 670 8.55 -7.14 51.09
CA GLY A 670 9.38 -6.59 50.04
C GLY A 670 10.87 -6.78 50.33
N THR A 671 11.66 -7.02 49.28
CA THR A 671 13.10 -7.22 49.36
C THR A 671 13.84 -6.31 48.38
N ASN A 672 14.80 -5.53 48.86
CA ASN A 672 15.80 -4.88 48.01
C ASN A 672 17.10 -5.67 48.09
N ASN A 673 17.57 -6.24 46.98
CA ASN A 673 18.85 -6.92 46.85
C ASN A 673 19.80 -6.05 46.02
N ILE A 674 20.76 -5.38 46.65
CA ILE A 674 21.69 -4.47 46.00
C ILE A 674 23.10 -5.06 46.09
N THR A 675 23.78 -5.21 44.95
CA THR A 675 25.18 -5.64 44.86
C THR A 675 25.98 -4.64 44.04
N LEU A 676 27.05 -4.09 44.61
CA LEU A 676 28.02 -3.26 43.90
C LEU A 676 29.37 -4.01 43.77
N GLY A 677 29.90 -4.06 42.56
CA GLY A 677 31.08 -4.84 42.17
C GLY A 677 32.41 -4.27 42.70
N ASN A 678 33.44 -5.13 42.67
CA ASN A 678 34.73 -4.90 43.29
C ASN A 678 35.51 -3.76 42.65
N ASN A 679 35.84 -2.73 43.44
CA ASN A 679 36.48 -1.56 42.91
C ASN A 679 37.72 -1.10 43.66
N THR A 680 38.70 -0.62 42.90
CA THR A 680 39.93 0.02 43.36
C THR A 680 39.82 1.55 43.39
N SER A 681 38.70 2.11 42.94
CA SER A 681 38.45 3.56 42.93
C SER A 681 37.45 3.99 44.01
N SER A 682 37.64 5.20 44.54
CA SER A 682 36.81 5.83 45.59
C SER A 682 35.37 6.15 45.16
N LYS A 683 34.92 5.68 44.00
CA LYS A 683 33.63 6.06 43.40
C LYS A 683 32.48 5.12 43.75
N VAL A 684 32.68 4.02 44.47
CA VAL A 684 31.56 3.16 44.90
C VAL A 684 30.86 3.77 46.10
N SER A 685 29.59 4.14 45.95
CA SER A 685 28.81 4.73 47.04
C SER A 685 27.33 4.40 46.93
N ILE A 686 26.70 4.26 48.08
CA ILE A 686 25.25 4.35 48.27
C ILE A 686 25.02 5.59 49.12
N THR A 687 24.28 6.55 48.60
CA THR A 687 23.84 7.74 49.35
C THR A 687 22.32 7.67 49.50
N GLY A 688 21.79 8.06 50.66
CA GLY A 688 20.36 8.05 50.97
C GLY A 688 20.04 7.38 52.31
N ASP A 689 18.82 7.58 52.79
CA ASP A 689 18.29 6.90 53.97
C ASP A 689 17.91 5.47 53.61
N ILE A 690 18.37 4.50 54.40
CA ILE A 690 18.01 3.08 54.23
C ILE A 690 17.08 2.68 55.37
N SER A 691 15.86 2.25 55.04
CA SER A 691 14.81 1.88 56.00
C SER A 691 14.20 0.51 55.68
N ALA A 692 13.83 -0.26 56.71
CA ALA A 692 13.02 -1.47 56.55
C ALA A 692 11.89 -1.49 57.59
N SER A 693 10.66 -1.65 57.13
CA SER A 693 9.45 -1.79 57.96
C SER A 693 8.77 -3.11 57.63
N GLY A 694 9.31 -4.19 58.20
CA GLY A 694 8.87 -5.57 57.98
C GLY A 694 9.58 -6.29 56.83
N GLY A 695 10.10 -5.54 55.83
CA GLY A 695 10.82 -6.09 54.67
C GLY A 695 12.32 -6.26 54.90
N THR A 696 13.05 -6.59 53.82
CA THR A 696 14.50 -6.84 53.88
C THR A 696 15.28 -5.98 52.88
N ASN A 697 16.32 -5.28 53.35
CA ASN A 697 17.36 -4.72 52.46
C ASN A 697 18.63 -5.57 52.59
N ASN A 698 19.02 -6.27 51.52
CA ASN A 698 20.29 -6.99 51.42
C ASN A 698 21.26 -6.18 50.57
N ILE A 699 22.28 -5.58 51.18
CA ILE A 699 23.26 -4.73 50.50
C ILE A 699 24.62 -5.41 50.59
N LYS A 700 25.17 -5.75 49.43
CA LYS A 700 26.51 -6.33 49.29
C LYS A 700 27.44 -5.37 48.55
N LEU A 701 28.60 -5.11 49.14
CA LEU A 701 29.60 -4.20 48.60
C LEU A 701 30.89 -4.99 48.48
N SER A 702 31.29 -5.40 47.28
CA SER A 702 32.60 -6.06 47.14
C SER A 702 33.67 -4.97 47.06
N GLN A 703 34.69 -4.95 47.92
CA GLN A 703 35.85 -4.04 47.80
C GLN A 703 37.20 -4.76 47.95
N ALA A 704 38.26 -4.18 47.39
CA ALA A 704 39.63 -4.70 47.48
C ALA A 704 40.48 -4.04 48.59
N ALA A 705 40.02 -2.94 49.22
CA ALA A 705 40.72 -2.25 50.33
C ALA A 705 39.78 -1.28 51.09
N PRO A 706 40.00 -1.02 52.40
CA PRO A 706 39.04 -0.27 53.22
C PRO A 706 39.09 1.23 52.89
N THR A 707 38.06 1.74 52.23
CA THR A 707 37.76 3.18 52.21
C THR A 707 36.51 3.45 53.06
N PHE A 708 36.49 4.59 53.76
CA PHE A 708 35.43 4.94 54.70
C PHE A 708 34.05 4.93 54.03
N PHE A 709 33.17 4.04 54.52
CA PHE A 709 31.76 4.02 54.16
C PHE A 709 30.98 4.97 55.07
N ASN A 710 30.17 5.84 54.47
CA ASN A 710 29.17 6.62 55.20
C ASN A 710 27.78 6.08 54.81
N ILE A 711 27.33 5.04 55.50
CA ILE A 711 25.96 4.55 55.40
C ILE A 711 25.19 5.10 56.61
N PRO A 712 24.28 6.08 56.43
CA PRO A 712 23.39 6.50 57.50
C PRO A 712 22.40 5.36 57.77
N LEU A 713 22.67 4.57 58.81
CA LEU A 713 21.74 3.57 59.32
C LEU A 713 20.86 4.24 60.38
N ASP A 714 19.55 4.28 60.15
CA ASP A 714 18.61 4.64 61.22
C ASP A 714 18.51 3.49 62.22
N SER A 715 18.61 3.83 63.50
CA SER A 715 18.71 2.92 64.66
C SER A 715 17.47 2.05 64.91
N SER A 716 16.36 2.27 64.20
CA SER A 716 15.12 1.48 64.32
C SER A 716 14.99 0.32 63.32
N ASN A 717 16.05 -0.02 62.59
CA ASN A 717 15.97 -0.82 61.36
C ASN A 717 16.40 -2.29 61.57
N THR A 718 15.51 -3.16 62.06
CA THR A 718 15.78 -4.59 62.33
C THR A 718 15.80 -5.51 61.08
N GLY A 719 15.78 -4.96 59.86
CA GLY A 719 15.64 -5.71 58.60
C GLY A 719 16.69 -5.43 57.52
N SER A 720 17.75 -4.68 57.83
CA SER A 720 18.79 -4.33 56.84
C SER A 720 20.08 -5.13 57.09
N ASN A 721 20.45 -5.99 56.14
CA ASN A 721 21.69 -6.76 56.14
C ASN A 721 22.70 -6.07 55.22
N VAL A 722 23.73 -5.45 55.80
CA VAL A 722 24.86 -4.88 55.04
C VAL A 722 26.07 -5.80 55.22
N SER A 723 26.61 -6.32 54.12
CA SER A 723 27.83 -7.14 54.12
C SER A 723 28.85 -6.55 53.15
N ASP A 724 30.10 -6.48 53.59
CA ASP A 724 31.27 -6.30 52.73
C ASP A 724 31.69 -7.66 52.15
#